data_AF-A0A8S1CQB1-F1
#
_entry.id   AF-A0A8S1CQB1-F1
#
_cell.length_a   1.000
_cell.length_b   1.000
_cell.length_c   1.000
_cell.angle_alpha   90.00
_cell.angle_beta   90.00
_cell.angle_gamma   90.00
#
_symmetry.space_group_name_H-M   'P 1'
#
loop_
_entity.id
_entity.type
_entity.pdbx_description
1 polymer ?
#
loop_
_entity_poly.entity_id
_entity_poly.type
_entity_poly.pdbx_seq_one_letter_code
_entity_poly.pdbx_strand_id
1 'polypeptide(L)'
;MKNSSMVMLYIDSSEKRQRVDGDELFEEEFEEESTTTDSFDNPVDSSGDVYDYTTGGESLQEPVEDETQRDRSHEPEDGFSDEFFEEQSDEEGDGNDMEQCENLTSNESDMEEEADLEDQQCDILSTLRKLPNDPLFQDGPSIAELTVSVLSVLIKHSSPDALKIDLFGVMNVAFKTRLFPDTQYQLKKLYAPILIPMRQHLFCKSCYEYAGCTQKGKDAPVCPKCKREVKKSVKDENFFYTSDLNSTFKNLLEKNSARYNGKFLETPSSRGEKDEKLFKDVADGSVHLKLRGRFGTDINTYNFFGDAAPAFEASKKSIFSLMISPNFLDKADRCHQVTLGAIWVGRKEPPMDIICLPFVKDAARIATHGVDWKDHDGKERNTKLLPLVAIADTVARPKLIGSAVHNAPFGCFLCHHPNDECGQAYNRFTVRDPAPTLRSHQSWQRDLKEAIETGEPTRGVKKDSIIAKLPGFEIPENVGAEAMHAGDIGHTKTLLKIWSANYRDPFYIFSPYKRAKIDEYIHNVRLPSLSSSRLMTGISDFRTWKASQAKTWALHLSLPILTDLQQTEHLAIWGRYISAYWRLCKSSISESDILEAQLLLEEVSHGHQLLYGKTAMTSNLHQTLHWPVTVTRLGPLTEYTAYPYEGKFPAIKRDVTSTKGTSQQVMERALLREMLPIAAEELLQEDLKDFTLKILERKKRKLACPPEVRGARKEETASFFKYHKAVVNGYVIRSFESQKYKNTDKLGQ
;
A
#
# COMPACT_ATOMS: atom_id res chain seq x y z
N MET A 1 -9.31 -18.35 -49.22
CA MET A 1 -10.52 -18.15 -48.39
C MET A 1 -10.94 -19.50 -47.82
N LYS A 2 -10.58 -19.78 -46.57
CA LYS A 2 -11.13 -20.87 -45.76
C LYS A 2 -11.25 -20.32 -44.34
N ASN A 3 -12.48 -20.19 -43.86
CA ASN A 3 -12.81 -19.89 -42.47
C ASN A 3 -12.26 -21.02 -41.60
N SER A 4 -11.46 -20.68 -40.59
CA SER A 4 -11.20 -21.55 -39.44
C SER A 4 -11.79 -20.84 -38.23
N SER A 5 -13.01 -21.25 -37.88
CA SER A 5 -13.68 -20.86 -36.65
C SER A 5 -13.03 -21.64 -35.51
N MET A 6 -12.34 -20.95 -34.61
CA MET A 6 -11.63 -21.55 -33.49
C MET A 6 -12.60 -21.65 -32.30
N VAL A 7 -12.93 -22.88 -31.92
CA VAL A 7 -13.78 -23.21 -30.77
C VAL A 7 -12.92 -23.12 -29.50
N MET A 8 -13.25 -22.22 -28.58
CA MET A 8 -12.66 -22.16 -27.24
C MET A 8 -13.58 -22.87 -26.23
N LEU A 9 -13.03 -23.79 -25.46
CA LEU A 9 -13.71 -24.63 -24.46
C LEU A 9 -13.38 -24.15 -23.04
N TYR A 10 -14.37 -24.01 -22.17
CA TYR A 10 -14.22 -23.93 -20.71
C TYR A 10 -15.41 -24.63 -20.01
N ILE A 11 -15.14 -25.18 -18.81
CA ILE A 11 -16.00 -26.08 -18.02
C ILE A 11 -16.59 -25.32 -16.83
N ASP A 12 -17.89 -25.49 -16.56
CA ASP A 12 -18.62 -24.96 -15.38
C ASP A 12 -19.13 -26.14 -14.52
N SER A 13 -18.82 -26.12 -13.22
CA SER A 13 -19.16 -27.12 -12.22
C SER A 13 -20.28 -26.65 -11.29
N SER A 14 -21.47 -26.39 -11.84
CA SER A 14 -22.64 -26.03 -11.02
C SER A 14 -23.97 -26.56 -11.56
N GLU A 15 -24.23 -27.88 -11.41
CA GLU A 15 -25.61 -28.39 -11.35
C GLU A 15 -25.80 -29.27 -10.10
N LYS A 16 -26.68 -28.82 -9.21
CA LYS A 16 -27.17 -29.54 -8.03
C LYS A 16 -27.88 -30.83 -8.50
N ARG A 17 -27.43 -31.99 -8.02
CA ARG A 17 -28.17 -33.26 -8.12
C ARG A 17 -29.52 -33.11 -7.42
N GLN A 18 -30.61 -33.10 -8.19
CA GLN A 18 -31.92 -33.50 -7.67
C GLN A 18 -31.95 -35.02 -7.54
N ARG A 19 -32.34 -35.50 -6.35
CA ARG A 19 -32.79 -36.89 -6.14
C ARG A 19 -33.96 -37.17 -7.07
N VAL A 20 -33.89 -38.29 -7.77
CA VAL A 20 -35.06 -38.99 -8.31
C VAL A 20 -35.07 -40.35 -7.63
N ASP A 21 -36.08 -40.55 -6.79
CA ASP A 21 -36.47 -41.86 -6.28
C ASP A 21 -36.95 -42.72 -7.45
N GLY A 22 -36.60 -44.00 -7.44
CA GLY A 22 -37.00 -44.98 -8.44
C GLY A 22 -36.38 -46.32 -8.14
N ASP A 23 -36.99 -47.04 -7.19
CA ASP A 23 -36.85 -48.49 -7.06
C ASP A 23 -37.21 -49.15 -8.40
N GLU A 24 -36.34 -50.01 -8.92
CA GLU A 24 -36.78 -51.23 -9.60
C GLU A 24 -35.63 -52.25 -9.65
N LEU A 25 -35.94 -53.41 -9.08
CA LEU A 25 -35.16 -54.65 -9.01
C LEU A 25 -34.79 -55.16 -10.41
N PHE A 26 -33.56 -55.63 -10.60
CA PHE A 26 -33.29 -56.82 -11.42
C PHE A 26 -32.01 -57.50 -10.93
N GLU A 27 -32.18 -58.73 -10.44
CA GLU A 27 -31.14 -59.73 -10.22
C GLU A 27 -30.59 -60.20 -11.57
N GLU A 28 -29.28 -60.38 -11.66
CA GLU A 28 -28.69 -61.46 -12.47
C GLU A 28 -27.29 -61.77 -11.96
N GLU A 29 -27.15 -62.98 -11.42
CA GLU A 29 -25.90 -63.70 -11.14
C GLU A 29 -25.11 -63.90 -12.44
N PHE A 30 -23.77 -63.95 -12.38
CA PHE A 30 -23.00 -65.17 -12.65
C PHE A 30 -21.47 -64.94 -12.57
N GLU A 31 -20.88 -65.75 -11.69
CA GLU A 31 -19.62 -66.50 -11.76
C GLU A 31 -18.22 -65.86 -11.86
N GLU A 32 -17.43 -66.34 -10.91
CA GLU A 32 -15.98 -66.29 -10.73
C GLU A 32 -15.22 -66.91 -11.92
N GLU A 33 -14.01 -66.40 -12.17
CA GLU A 33 -12.89 -67.31 -12.43
C GLU A 33 -11.58 -66.73 -11.87
N SER A 34 -11.02 -67.51 -10.95
CA SER A 34 -9.74 -67.35 -10.29
C SER A 34 -8.56 -67.78 -11.16
N THR A 35 -7.41 -67.11 -11.04
CA THR A 35 -6.11 -67.80 -11.02
C THR A 35 -5.11 -67.08 -10.11
N THR A 36 -4.82 -67.77 -9.01
CA THR A 36 -3.60 -67.77 -8.17
C THR A 36 -2.33 -67.90 -9.04
N THR A 37 -1.16 -67.32 -8.71
CA THR A 37 -0.10 -67.71 -7.73
C THR A 37 1.06 -66.71 -7.98
N ASP A 38 2.00 -66.34 -7.10
CA ASP A 38 2.64 -67.05 -6.01
C ASP A 38 3.36 -66.05 -5.07
N SER A 39 3.44 -66.46 -3.81
CA SER A 39 4.13 -65.90 -2.65
C SER A 39 5.67 -65.92 -2.74
N PHE A 40 6.35 -65.04 -1.99
CA PHE A 40 7.44 -65.46 -1.08
C PHE A 40 7.62 -64.46 0.08
N ASP A 41 7.67 -65.04 1.28
CA ASP A 41 7.73 -64.48 2.63
C ASP A 41 9.16 -64.09 3.10
N ASN A 42 9.27 -62.94 3.80
CA ASN A 42 9.95 -62.65 5.10
C ASN A 42 11.46 -63.03 5.33
N PRO A 43 12.14 -62.62 6.45
CA PRO A 43 11.88 -61.57 7.47
C PRO A 43 13.13 -60.73 7.92
N VAL A 44 12.86 -59.69 8.72
CA VAL A 44 13.54 -59.21 9.97
C VAL A 44 15.07 -59.32 10.12
N ASP A 45 15.75 -58.19 10.40
CA ASP A 45 16.74 -58.15 11.49
C ASP A 45 16.85 -56.76 12.16
N SER A 46 17.20 -56.83 13.44
CA SER A 46 17.22 -55.84 14.50
C SER A 46 18.66 -55.46 14.91
N SER A 47 18.89 -54.20 15.25
CA SER A 47 19.92 -53.68 16.20
C SER A 47 19.91 -52.16 16.06
N GLY A 48 19.73 -51.32 17.07
CA GLY A 48 20.05 -51.48 18.48
C GLY A 48 21.48 -51.03 18.71
N ASP A 49 21.71 -49.73 18.94
CA ASP A 49 22.80 -49.28 19.80
C ASP A 49 22.52 -47.90 20.40
N VAL A 50 22.55 -47.92 21.73
CA VAL A 50 22.38 -46.85 22.70
C VAL A 50 23.78 -46.50 23.19
N TYR A 51 24.18 -45.23 23.17
CA TYR A 51 25.16 -44.71 24.14
C TYR A 51 24.81 -43.27 24.53
N ASP A 52 24.33 -43.15 25.76
CA ASP A 52 24.28 -41.95 26.59
C ASP A 52 25.61 -41.83 27.37
N TYR A 53 26.14 -40.61 27.54
CA TYR A 53 26.89 -40.18 28.73
C TYR A 53 27.01 -38.64 28.78
N THR A 54 26.09 -38.03 29.55
CA THR A 54 26.28 -37.00 30.59
C THR A 54 27.44 -35.97 30.55
N THR A 55 27.02 -34.69 30.58
CA THR A 55 27.41 -33.53 31.43
C THR A 55 28.87 -33.15 31.74
N GLY A 56 29.16 -31.87 31.48
CA GLY A 56 30.20 -30.99 32.09
C GLY A 56 30.48 -29.85 31.11
N GLY A 57 30.19 -28.57 31.32
CA GLY A 57 30.32 -27.77 32.53
C GLY A 57 31.71 -27.14 32.56
N GLU A 58 31.95 -26.05 31.80
CA GLU A 58 32.81 -24.92 32.18
C GLU A 58 32.92 -23.84 31.10
N SER A 59 33.27 -22.66 31.58
CA SER A 59 33.18 -21.33 31.00
C SER A 59 34.33 -20.92 30.07
N LEU A 60 34.11 -19.77 29.41
CA LEU A 60 35.05 -18.71 29.01
C LEU A 60 35.47 -18.61 27.53
N GLN A 61 35.29 -17.37 27.06
CA GLN A 61 36.09 -16.61 26.10
C GLN A 61 35.79 -16.74 24.59
N GLU A 62 35.16 -15.68 24.09
CA GLU A 62 35.33 -15.17 22.73
C GLU A 62 36.82 -15.00 22.38
N PRO A 63 37.16 -15.15 21.09
CA PRO A 63 37.97 -14.10 20.49
C PRO A 63 37.47 -13.62 19.12
N VAL A 64 37.73 -12.34 18.93
CA VAL A 64 37.66 -11.53 17.72
C VAL A 64 38.92 -11.79 16.86
N GLU A 65 38.83 -11.39 15.58
CA GLU A 65 39.87 -11.06 14.58
C GLU A 65 39.80 -11.94 13.32
N ASP A 66 39.37 -11.45 12.17
CA ASP A 66 39.91 -10.44 11.23
C ASP A 66 40.78 -11.06 10.11
N GLU A 67 40.69 -10.43 8.95
CA GLU A 67 40.89 -10.86 7.56
C GLU A 67 42.18 -11.61 7.17
N THR A 68 42.11 -12.41 6.09
CA THR A 68 42.98 -12.23 4.90
C THR A 68 42.62 -13.12 3.71
N GLN A 69 42.59 -12.50 2.54
CA GLN A 69 42.42 -13.05 1.19
C GLN A 69 43.56 -13.98 0.76
N ARG A 70 43.26 -15.03 -0.02
CA ARG A 70 44.12 -15.51 -1.12
C ARG A 70 43.30 -16.08 -2.29
N ASP A 71 43.53 -15.48 -3.45
CA ASP A 71 43.17 -15.91 -4.80
C ASP A 71 43.60 -17.35 -5.12
N ARG A 72 42.73 -18.08 -5.84
CA ARG A 72 43.11 -18.99 -6.92
C ARG A 72 41.94 -19.26 -7.87
N SER A 73 42.20 -18.99 -9.14
CA SER A 73 41.38 -19.11 -10.34
C SER A 73 40.86 -20.53 -10.64
N HIS A 74 39.55 -20.67 -10.89
CA HIS A 74 38.94 -21.67 -11.78
C HIS A 74 37.61 -21.13 -12.37
N GLU A 75 37.39 -21.38 -13.65
CA GLU A 75 36.26 -20.93 -14.47
C GLU A 75 34.91 -21.56 -14.01
N PRO A 76 33.75 -20.89 -14.22
CA PRO A 76 32.50 -21.31 -13.60
C PRO A 76 31.68 -22.27 -14.48
N GLU A 77 31.14 -23.32 -13.86
CA GLU A 77 29.93 -24.02 -14.32
C GLU A 77 28.71 -23.34 -13.69
N ASP A 78 27.73 -23.03 -14.54
CA ASP A 78 26.49 -22.31 -14.20
C ASP A 78 25.62 -23.09 -13.21
N GLY A 79 25.70 -22.71 -11.94
CA GLY A 79 24.80 -23.12 -10.86
C GLY A 79 23.98 -21.93 -10.39
N PHE A 80 22.65 -22.09 -10.40
CA PHE A 80 21.71 -21.18 -9.74
C PHE A 80 22.22 -20.82 -8.33
N SER A 81 22.28 -19.54 -8.02
CA SER A 81 22.31 -19.06 -6.65
C SER A 81 21.40 -17.83 -6.59
N ASP A 82 20.45 -17.88 -5.65
CA ASP A 82 19.56 -16.77 -5.33
C ASP A 82 20.40 -15.65 -4.70
N GLU A 83 20.97 -14.79 -5.54
CA GLU A 83 21.45 -13.49 -5.09
C GLU A 83 20.23 -12.61 -4.78
N PHE A 84 20.00 -12.52 -3.47
CA PHE A 84 19.27 -11.49 -2.78
C PHE A 84 19.62 -10.11 -3.37
N PHE A 85 18.66 -9.44 -4.03
CA PHE A 85 18.81 -8.04 -4.38
C PHE A 85 17.66 -7.22 -3.80
N GLU A 86 18.07 -6.28 -2.96
CA GLU A 86 17.30 -5.12 -2.51
C GLU A 86 16.61 -4.47 -3.71
N GLU A 87 15.31 -4.21 -3.59
CA GLU A 87 14.57 -3.38 -4.54
C GLU A 87 15.03 -1.92 -4.41
N GLN A 88 16.16 -1.58 -5.02
CA GLN A 88 16.50 -0.20 -5.35
C GLN A 88 15.82 0.16 -6.68
N SER A 89 14.99 1.20 -6.61
CA SER A 89 14.32 1.78 -7.76
C SER A 89 15.30 2.69 -8.51
N ASP A 90 16.01 2.14 -9.49
CA ASP A 90 16.82 2.94 -10.40
C ASP A 90 15.92 3.50 -11.51
N GLU A 91 15.74 4.82 -11.53
CA GLU A 91 15.21 5.58 -12.66
C GLU A 91 16.34 6.45 -13.24
N GLU A 92 17.05 5.94 -14.25
CA GLU A 92 17.80 6.79 -15.20
C GLU A 92 16.94 6.96 -16.47
N GLY A 93 16.82 8.11 -17.14
CA GLY A 93 17.32 9.47 -16.93
C GLY A 93 16.75 10.40 -18.02
N ASP A 94 16.99 11.71 -17.93
CA ASP A 94 17.52 12.55 -19.03
C ASP A 94 17.92 13.93 -18.47
N GLY A 95 19.05 14.45 -18.94
CA GLY A 95 19.82 15.55 -18.34
C GLY A 95 19.40 16.97 -18.75
N ASN A 96 19.69 17.95 -17.88
CA ASN A 96 20.71 18.98 -18.15
C ASN A 96 20.92 19.91 -16.93
N ASP A 97 22.19 20.28 -16.75
CA ASP A 97 22.76 21.47 -16.10
C ASP A 97 22.42 21.76 -14.63
N MET A 98 23.30 21.31 -13.74
CA MET A 98 23.46 21.91 -12.41
C MET A 98 24.93 22.30 -12.22
N GLU A 99 25.17 23.62 -12.20
CA GLU A 99 26.46 24.22 -11.91
C GLU A 99 26.99 23.75 -10.55
N GLN A 100 28.27 23.40 -10.53
CA GLN A 100 29.04 23.05 -9.35
C GLN A 100 29.09 24.27 -8.42
N CYS A 101 28.46 24.18 -7.24
CA CYS A 101 28.71 25.13 -6.17
C CYS A 101 29.86 24.57 -5.32
N GLU A 102 31.02 25.21 -5.45
CA GLU A 102 32.27 24.86 -4.78
C GLU A 102 32.14 24.90 -3.25
N ASN A 103 32.82 23.95 -2.61
CA ASN A 103 33.00 23.87 -1.17
C ASN A 103 33.70 25.13 -0.64
N LEU A 104 32.92 26.06 -0.05
CA LEU A 104 33.45 27.05 0.88
C LEU A 104 33.07 26.65 2.29
N THR A 105 34.05 26.07 2.98
CA THR A 105 34.05 25.92 4.43
C THR A 105 34.18 27.30 5.07
N SER A 106 33.06 27.90 5.48
CA SER A 106 33.07 28.96 6.50
C SER A 106 32.48 28.42 7.80
N ASN A 107 33.25 28.56 8.86
CA ASN A 107 32.80 28.40 10.24
C ASN A 107 31.73 29.46 10.52
N GLU A 108 30.47 29.06 10.60
CA GLU A 108 29.43 29.86 11.25
C GLU A 108 28.69 29.00 12.27
N SER A 109 29.07 29.24 13.52
CA SER A 109 28.28 28.94 14.70
C SER A 109 27.22 30.02 14.84
N ASP A 110 26.08 29.88 14.16
CA ASP A 110 24.97 30.82 14.33
C ASP A 110 23.66 30.13 14.71
N MET A 111 23.01 30.82 15.64
CA MET A 111 21.95 30.38 16.53
C MET A 111 20.70 29.95 15.79
N GLU A 112 20.19 28.76 16.13
CA GLU A 112 18.81 28.35 15.85
C GLU A 112 17.87 29.18 16.75
N GLU A 113 17.62 30.44 16.40
CA GLU A 113 16.56 31.23 17.03
C GLU A 113 15.19 30.80 16.46
N GLU A 114 14.49 29.96 17.23
CA GLU A 114 13.09 29.58 16.98
C GLU A 114 12.15 30.70 17.47
N ALA A 115 11.40 31.32 16.55
CA ALA A 115 10.44 32.40 16.82
C ALA A 115 9.41 32.04 17.92
N ASP A 116 9.08 33.00 18.78
CA ASP A 116 8.16 32.87 19.92
C ASP A 116 6.73 32.51 19.50
N LEU A 117 6.27 31.36 20.01
CA LEU A 117 4.94 30.81 19.81
C LEU A 117 4.28 30.72 21.18
N GLU A 118 3.39 31.68 21.47
CA GLU A 118 2.54 31.63 22.65
C GLU A 118 1.42 30.58 22.48
N ASP A 119 1.08 29.91 23.59
CA ASP A 119 0.17 28.76 23.72
C ASP A 119 -1.32 29.16 23.59
N GLN A 120 -1.65 29.99 22.60
CA GLN A 120 -3.03 30.21 22.17
C GLN A 120 -3.28 29.35 20.93
N GLN A 121 -4.39 28.61 20.95
CA GLN A 121 -4.90 27.85 19.81
C GLN A 121 -5.30 28.84 18.70
N CYS A 122 -4.31 29.39 18.02
CA CYS A 122 -4.47 30.39 16.99
C CYS A 122 -4.88 29.64 15.72
N ASP A 123 -6.15 29.78 15.33
CA ASP A 123 -6.62 29.35 14.02
C ASP A 123 -5.71 29.97 12.94
N ILE A 124 -5.24 29.16 12.00
CA ILE A 124 -4.34 29.57 10.92
C ILE A 124 -4.85 30.82 10.19
N LEU A 125 -6.16 30.89 10.01
CA LEU A 125 -6.85 31.97 9.33
C LEU A 125 -6.76 33.26 10.13
N SER A 126 -6.79 33.16 11.46
CA SER A 126 -6.62 34.32 12.34
C SER A 126 -5.21 34.92 12.27
N THR A 127 -4.18 34.14 11.91
CA THR A 127 -2.85 34.68 11.63
C THR A 127 -2.78 35.33 10.26
N LEU A 128 -3.30 34.65 9.23
CA LEU A 128 -3.26 35.19 7.88
C LEU A 128 -4.12 36.47 7.75
N ARG A 129 -5.23 36.56 8.48
CA ARG A 129 -6.05 37.77 8.62
C ARG A 129 -5.35 38.93 9.35
N LYS A 130 -4.25 38.68 10.07
CA LYS A 130 -3.42 39.75 10.69
C LYS A 130 -2.44 40.37 9.69
N LEU A 131 -2.23 39.76 8.52
CA LEU A 131 -1.49 40.42 7.45
C LEU A 131 -2.30 41.61 6.94
N PRO A 132 -1.66 42.71 6.50
CA PRO A 132 -2.40 43.85 6.02
C PRO A 132 -3.21 43.47 4.77
N ASN A 133 -4.52 43.71 4.84
CA ASN A 133 -5.46 43.45 3.75
C ASN A 133 -5.64 44.64 2.80
N ASP A 134 -4.94 45.73 3.03
CA ASP A 134 -4.98 46.88 2.13
C ASP A 134 -4.38 46.49 0.76
N PRO A 135 -5.06 46.86 -0.36
CA PRO A 135 -4.53 46.65 -1.70
C PRO A 135 -3.17 47.32 -1.89
N LEU A 136 -2.23 46.62 -2.54
CA LEU A 136 -0.90 47.18 -2.85
C LEU A 136 -0.95 48.36 -3.83
N PHE A 137 -1.97 48.39 -4.68
CA PHE A 137 -2.29 49.45 -5.63
C PHE A 137 -3.78 49.39 -5.96
N GLN A 138 -4.29 50.39 -6.68
CA GLN A 138 -5.71 50.45 -7.07
C GLN A 138 -6.10 49.17 -7.84
N ASP A 139 -7.13 48.48 -7.35
CA ASP A 139 -7.64 47.21 -7.88
C ASP A 139 -6.60 46.06 -7.88
N GLY A 140 -5.53 46.17 -7.09
CA GLY A 140 -4.48 45.15 -6.93
C GLY A 140 -4.69 44.22 -5.75
N PRO A 141 -3.93 43.11 -5.66
CA PRO A 141 -4.00 42.19 -4.54
C PRO A 141 -3.47 42.84 -3.26
N SER A 142 -3.98 42.39 -2.12
CA SER A 142 -3.43 42.70 -0.80
C SER A 142 -2.10 41.97 -0.55
N ILE A 143 -1.38 42.39 0.49
CA ILE A 143 -0.14 41.72 0.95
C ILE A 143 -0.44 40.27 1.34
N ALA A 144 -1.56 40.04 2.03
CA ALA A 144 -2.00 38.70 2.43
C ALA A 144 -2.20 37.79 1.21
N GLU A 145 -2.94 38.27 0.21
CA GLU A 145 -3.24 37.53 -1.02
C GLU A 145 -1.98 37.18 -1.82
N LEU A 146 -1.09 38.16 -1.99
CA LEU A 146 0.14 37.96 -2.73
C LEU A 146 1.09 37.02 -1.98
N THR A 147 1.13 37.12 -0.66
CA THR A 147 1.90 36.21 0.20
C THR A 147 1.40 34.77 0.04
N VAL A 148 0.10 34.51 0.22
CA VAL A 148 -0.47 33.15 0.07
C VAL A 148 -0.21 32.58 -1.33
N SER A 149 -0.35 33.41 -2.38
CA SER A 149 -0.15 32.99 -3.77
C SER A 149 1.30 32.63 -4.07
N VAL A 150 2.25 33.49 -3.69
CA VAL A 150 3.69 33.26 -3.89
C VAL A 150 4.16 32.04 -3.09
N LEU A 151 3.72 31.91 -1.84
CA LEU A 151 4.00 30.73 -1.03
C LEU A 151 3.46 29.45 -1.65
N SER A 152 2.25 29.49 -2.19
CA SER A 152 1.64 28.35 -2.87
C SER A 152 2.47 27.86 -4.05
N VAL A 153 3.04 28.79 -4.84
CA VAL A 153 3.99 28.47 -5.91
C VAL A 153 5.26 27.85 -5.32
N LEU A 154 5.91 28.52 -4.37
CA LEU A 154 7.20 28.07 -3.82
C LEU A 154 7.09 26.69 -3.14
N ILE A 155 6.01 26.44 -2.41
CA ILE A 155 5.75 25.17 -1.75
C ILE A 155 5.38 24.06 -2.75
N LYS A 156 4.63 24.38 -3.82
CA LYS A 156 4.37 23.44 -4.92
C LYS A 156 5.65 22.91 -5.56
N HIS A 157 6.66 23.78 -5.67
CA HIS A 157 7.95 23.47 -6.28
C HIS A 157 9.02 23.03 -5.28
N SER A 158 8.66 22.78 -4.01
CA SER A 158 9.59 22.38 -2.94
C SER A 158 10.79 23.33 -2.82
N SER A 159 10.59 24.63 -3.06
CA SER A 159 11.67 25.63 -3.07
C SER A 159 12.42 25.70 -1.74
N PRO A 160 13.76 25.88 -1.74
CA PRO A 160 14.55 26.15 -0.54
C PRO A 160 14.15 27.48 0.11
N ASP A 161 14.35 27.62 1.42
CA ASP A 161 14.01 28.85 2.14
C ASP A 161 14.74 30.08 1.62
N ALA A 162 16.01 29.94 1.20
CA ALA A 162 16.78 31.02 0.58
C ALA A 162 16.05 31.63 -0.63
N LEU A 163 15.56 30.80 -1.55
CA LEU A 163 14.80 31.26 -2.70
C LEU A 163 13.49 31.96 -2.31
N LYS A 164 12.83 31.51 -1.24
CA LYS A 164 11.60 32.16 -0.74
C LYS A 164 11.92 33.57 -0.24
N ILE A 165 13.01 33.72 0.52
CA ILE A 165 13.49 35.00 1.06
C ILE A 165 13.89 35.94 -0.09
N ASP A 166 14.67 35.46 -1.04
CA ASP A 166 15.14 36.27 -2.17
C ASP A 166 13.96 36.78 -3.01
N LEU A 167 12.97 35.91 -3.28
CA LEU A 167 11.78 36.31 -4.04
C LEU A 167 10.95 37.37 -3.30
N PHE A 168 10.74 37.22 -2.00
CA PHE A 168 10.08 38.25 -1.19
C PHE A 168 10.92 39.54 -1.09
N GLY A 169 12.26 39.43 -1.06
CA GLY A 169 13.18 40.56 -1.15
C GLY A 169 13.03 41.33 -2.45
N VAL A 170 12.94 40.63 -3.59
CA VAL A 170 12.66 41.24 -4.90
C VAL A 170 11.32 41.98 -4.88
N MET A 171 10.29 41.40 -4.27
CA MET A 171 8.99 42.05 -4.12
C MET A 171 9.08 43.33 -3.27
N ASN A 172 9.78 43.29 -2.14
CA ASN A 172 10.02 44.47 -1.32
C ASN A 172 10.71 45.61 -2.10
N VAL A 173 11.70 45.27 -2.93
CA VAL A 173 12.36 46.24 -3.82
C VAL A 173 11.40 46.78 -4.88
N ALA A 174 10.61 45.91 -5.52
CA ALA A 174 9.66 46.29 -6.56
C ALA A 174 8.58 47.25 -6.06
N PHE A 175 8.04 47.00 -4.86
CA PHE A 175 7.04 47.87 -4.22
C PHE A 175 7.65 49.08 -3.50
N LYS A 176 8.99 49.16 -3.41
CA LYS A 176 9.73 50.21 -2.68
C LYS A 176 9.34 50.33 -1.21
N THR A 177 8.93 49.23 -0.59
CA THR A 177 8.54 49.15 0.82
C THR A 177 8.77 47.73 1.36
N ARG A 178 9.08 47.60 2.65
CA ARG A 178 9.34 46.31 3.30
C ARG A 178 8.04 45.71 3.84
N LEU A 179 7.30 45.04 2.96
CA LEU A 179 5.99 44.45 3.25
C LEU A 179 6.02 42.92 3.39
N PHE A 180 6.98 42.27 2.76
CA PHE A 180 7.13 40.82 2.69
C PHE A 180 8.32 40.33 3.53
N PRO A 181 8.33 39.05 3.95
CA PRO A 181 9.44 38.49 4.72
C PRO A 181 10.75 38.47 3.91
N ASP A 182 11.73 39.29 4.28
CA ASP A 182 13.05 39.35 3.65
C ASP A 182 14.17 38.72 4.50
N THR A 183 13.78 38.00 5.56
CA THR A 183 14.70 37.24 6.42
C THR A 183 14.10 35.88 6.78
N GLN A 184 14.97 34.91 7.12
CA GLN A 184 14.51 33.58 7.55
C GLN A 184 13.66 33.65 8.83
N TYR A 185 14.00 34.55 9.75
CA TYR A 185 13.23 34.77 10.97
C TYR A 185 11.80 35.23 10.67
N GLN A 186 11.64 36.26 9.83
CA GLN A 186 10.31 36.74 9.43
C GLN A 186 9.52 35.67 8.67
N LEU A 187 10.19 34.90 7.81
CA LEU A 187 9.58 33.82 7.05
C LEU A 187 9.07 32.70 7.95
N LYS A 188 9.88 32.27 8.93
CA LYS A 188 9.47 31.28 9.93
C LYS A 188 8.32 31.81 10.78
N LYS A 189 8.38 33.09 11.21
CA LYS A 189 7.31 33.75 11.96
C LYS A 189 5.99 33.78 11.16
N LEU A 190 6.07 33.96 9.84
CA LEU A 190 4.90 33.90 8.96
C LEU A 190 4.24 32.52 8.94
N TYR A 191 5.03 31.43 8.88
CA TYR A 191 4.48 30.07 8.89
C TYR A 191 4.20 29.51 10.28
N ALA A 192 4.75 30.11 11.34
CA ALA A 192 4.73 29.51 12.68
C ALA A 192 3.31 29.10 13.12
N PRO A 193 2.26 29.88 12.84
CA PRO A 193 0.89 29.47 13.17
C PRO A 193 0.34 28.34 12.29
N ILE A 194 0.80 28.23 11.05
CA ILE A 194 0.50 27.10 10.15
C ILE A 194 1.11 25.79 10.69
N LEU A 195 2.25 25.92 11.36
CA LEU A 195 3.03 24.80 11.90
C LEU A 195 2.63 24.41 13.32
N ILE A 196 1.61 25.03 13.92
CA ILE A 196 1.09 24.66 15.26
C ILE A 196 0.81 23.15 15.39
N PRO A 197 0.24 22.46 14.38
CA PRO A 197 0.03 21.02 14.47
C PRO A 197 1.34 20.20 14.48
N MET A 198 2.49 20.78 14.15
CA MET A 198 3.77 20.08 14.12
C MET A 198 4.30 19.84 15.54
N ARG A 199 4.55 18.57 15.88
CA ARG A 199 5.11 18.17 17.17
C ARG A 199 6.45 17.50 16.99
N GLN A 200 7.47 18.02 17.68
CA GLN A 200 8.80 17.42 17.72
C GLN A 200 8.90 16.46 18.92
N HIS A 201 9.33 15.25 18.64
CA HIS A 201 9.46 14.19 19.63
C HIS A 201 10.92 13.77 19.80
N LEU A 202 11.31 13.48 21.04
CA LEU A 202 12.65 13.00 21.39
C LEU A 202 12.60 11.60 21.98
N PHE A 203 13.68 10.84 21.76
CA PHE A 203 13.90 9.55 22.41
C PHE A 203 15.35 9.43 22.91
N CYS A 204 15.55 8.57 23.90
CA CYS A 204 16.86 8.38 24.51
C CYS A 204 17.75 7.50 23.63
N LYS A 205 18.89 8.03 23.17
CA LYS A 205 19.84 7.28 22.34
C LYS A 205 20.49 6.07 23.02
N SER A 206 20.56 6.06 24.36
CA SER A 206 21.21 4.96 25.10
C SER A 206 20.30 3.75 25.30
N CYS A 207 19.00 3.98 25.47
CA CYS A 207 18.07 2.89 25.80
C CYS A 207 16.90 2.76 24.82
N TYR A 208 16.86 3.61 23.80
CA TYR A 208 15.81 3.66 22.77
C TYR A 208 14.39 3.80 23.35
N GLU A 209 14.28 4.51 24.48
CA GLU A 209 12.99 4.78 25.12
C GLU A 209 12.46 6.17 24.69
N TYR A 210 11.16 6.26 24.42
CA TYR A 210 10.52 7.53 24.10
C TYR A 210 10.62 8.50 25.30
N ALA A 211 11.16 9.70 25.08
CA ALA A 211 11.39 10.67 26.13
C ALA A 211 10.23 11.64 26.28
N GLY A 212 9.68 12.14 25.17
CA GLY A 212 8.59 13.11 25.21
C GLY A 212 8.47 13.96 23.94
N CYS A 213 7.41 14.76 23.90
CA CYS A 213 7.28 15.86 22.95
C CYS A 213 7.98 17.08 23.53
N THR A 214 8.79 17.79 22.74
CA THR A 214 9.31 19.09 23.17
C THR A 214 8.19 20.11 23.15
N GLN A 215 8.11 20.93 24.19
CA GLN A 215 7.18 22.05 24.27
C GLN A 215 7.98 23.31 24.56
N LYS A 216 7.63 24.40 23.88
CA LYS A 216 8.33 25.67 24.03
C LYS A 216 8.19 26.18 25.47
N GLY A 217 9.26 26.72 26.03
CA GLY A 217 9.30 27.22 27.41
C GLY A 217 9.27 26.14 28.50
N LYS A 218 9.37 24.84 28.15
CA LYS A 218 9.49 23.74 29.11
C LYS A 218 10.88 23.11 29.03
N ASP A 219 11.32 22.56 30.17
CA ASP A 219 12.55 21.80 30.25
C ASP A 219 12.54 20.62 29.27
N ALA A 220 13.73 20.21 28.83
CA ALA A 220 13.85 19.09 27.92
C ALA A 220 13.33 17.79 28.60
N PRO A 221 12.69 16.89 27.84
CA PRO A 221 12.08 15.71 28.40
C PRO A 221 13.11 14.81 29.07
N VAL A 222 12.74 14.24 30.23
CA VAL A 222 13.57 13.27 30.95
C VAL A 222 13.22 11.87 30.49
N CYS A 223 14.23 11.09 30.09
CA CYS A 223 14.04 9.70 29.72
C CYS A 223 13.42 8.90 30.89
N PRO A 224 12.28 8.21 30.69
CA PRO A 224 11.60 7.52 31.78
C PRO A 224 12.41 6.34 32.34
N LYS A 225 13.29 5.74 31.52
CA LYS A 225 14.16 4.60 31.89
C LYS A 225 15.48 5.06 32.50
N CYS A 226 16.25 5.91 31.81
CA CYS A 226 17.58 6.32 32.27
C CYS A 226 17.59 7.52 33.21
N LYS A 227 16.45 8.20 33.41
CA LYS A 227 16.33 9.42 34.25
C LYS A 227 17.25 10.58 33.84
N ARG A 228 17.78 10.55 32.62
CA ARG A 228 18.62 11.61 32.04
C ARG A 228 17.78 12.54 31.16
N GLU A 229 18.09 13.82 31.22
CA GLU A 229 17.56 14.83 30.30
C GLU A 229 17.93 14.47 28.85
N VAL A 230 16.96 14.57 27.94
CA VAL A 230 17.14 14.27 26.51
C VAL A 230 16.98 15.55 25.71
N LYS A 231 18.10 16.06 25.19
CA LYS A 231 18.13 17.22 24.29
C LYS A 231 18.13 16.77 22.84
N LYS A 232 17.57 17.59 21.95
CA LYS A 232 17.65 17.39 20.49
C LYS A 232 19.11 17.38 20.06
N SER A 233 19.47 16.41 19.21
CA SER A 233 20.80 16.28 18.64
C SER A 233 20.68 15.84 17.18
N VAL A 234 21.08 16.74 16.27
CA VAL A 234 21.15 16.44 14.82
C VAL A 234 22.15 15.34 14.53
N LYS A 235 23.26 15.30 15.27
CA LYS A 235 24.30 14.28 15.15
C LYS A 235 23.82 12.90 15.58
N ASP A 236 23.05 12.83 16.67
CA ASP A 236 22.56 11.57 17.22
C ASP A 236 21.24 11.10 16.59
N GLU A 237 20.64 11.90 15.70
CA GLU A 237 19.37 11.60 15.02
C GLU A 237 18.26 11.18 16.01
N ASN A 238 18.24 11.81 17.20
CA ASN A 238 17.41 11.37 18.33
C ASN A 238 16.01 12.01 18.38
N PHE A 239 15.47 12.37 17.22
CA PHE A 239 14.21 13.10 17.12
C PHE A 239 13.43 12.76 15.85
N PHE A 240 12.13 13.00 15.89
CA PHE A 240 11.22 12.87 14.75
C PHE A 240 10.05 13.83 14.90
N TYR A 241 9.23 13.95 13.85
CA TYR A 241 8.10 14.86 13.85
C TYR A 241 6.79 14.11 13.59
N THR A 242 5.73 14.55 14.26
CA THR A 242 4.35 14.14 13.96
C THR A 242 3.48 15.35 13.68
N SER A 243 2.39 15.14 12.97
CA SER A 243 1.26 16.07 13.03
C SER A 243 0.40 15.74 14.26
N ASP A 244 -0.20 16.76 14.87
CA ASP A 244 -1.27 16.56 15.84
C ASP A 244 -2.50 16.02 15.12
N LEU A 245 -2.84 14.76 15.42
CA LEU A 245 -3.84 14.03 14.66
C LEU A 245 -5.25 14.63 14.84
N ASN A 246 -5.52 15.27 15.98
CA ASN A 246 -6.79 15.96 16.21
C ASN A 246 -6.93 17.14 15.24
N SER A 247 -5.90 17.98 15.15
CA SER A 247 -5.82 19.10 14.20
C SER A 247 -5.88 18.62 12.75
N THR A 248 -5.17 17.54 12.41
CA THR A 248 -5.25 16.90 11.07
C THR A 248 -6.68 16.50 10.73
N PHE A 249 -7.39 15.78 11.61
CA PHE A 249 -8.77 15.37 11.33
C PHE A 249 -9.75 16.54 11.33
N LYS A 250 -9.56 17.54 12.21
CA LYS A 250 -10.36 18.77 12.19
C LYS A 250 -10.28 19.42 10.81
N ASN A 251 -9.07 19.65 10.31
CA ASN A 251 -8.86 20.24 8.99
C ASN A 251 -9.48 19.39 7.88
N LEU A 252 -9.34 18.06 7.93
CA LEU A 252 -9.96 17.16 6.95
C LEU A 252 -11.49 17.22 6.98
N LEU A 253 -12.10 17.31 8.16
CA LEU A 253 -13.55 17.40 8.33
C LEU A 253 -14.10 18.77 7.88
N GLU A 254 -13.47 19.87 8.29
CA GLU A 254 -13.88 21.23 7.93
C GLU A 254 -13.73 21.47 6.42
N LYS A 255 -12.57 21.12 5.85
CA LYS A 255 -12.29 21.25 4.41
C LYS A 255 -13.26 20.47 3.54
N ASN A 256 -13.68 19.28 4.00
CA ASN A 256 -14.59 18.43 3.25
C ASN A 256 -16.03 18.51 3.77
N SER A 257 -16.36 19.48 4.61
CA SER A 257 -17.63 19.56 5.34
C SER A 257 -18.85 19.56 4.42
N ALA A 258 -18.80 20.27 3.29
CA ALA A 258 -19.86 20.27 2.27
C ALA A 258 -20.02 18.92 1.56
N ARG A 259 -18.92 18.16 1.37
CA ARG A 259 -18.94 16.83 0.73
C ARG A 259 -19.37 15.74 1.70
N TYR A 260 -18.85 15.83 2.92
CA TYR A 260 -19.15 14.92 4.02
C TYR A 260 -20.60 15.10 4.47
N ASN A 261 -21.09 16.34 4.61
CA ASN A 261 -22.43 16.70 5.06
C ASN A 261 -22.92 15.90 6.29
N GLY A 262 -22.01 15.56 7.22
CA GLY A 262 -22.33 14.75 8.40
C GLY A 262 -22.68 13.28 8.10
N LYS A 263 -22.48 12.80 6.87
CA LYS A 263 -22.85 11.44 6.46
C LYS A 263 -21.83 10.44 6.97
N PHE A 264 -22.26 9.56 7.85
CA PHE A 264 -21.51 8.33 8.13
C PHE A 264 -21.53 7.42 6.90
N LEU A 265 -20.49 6.60 6.75
CA LEU A 265 -20.48 5.62 5.67
C LEU A 265 -21.72 4.72 5.75
N GLU A 266 -22.38 4.58 4.61
CA GLU A 266 -23.51 3.68 4.46
C GLU A 266 -23.02 2.25 4.63
N THR A 267 -23.77 1.48 5.42
CA THR A 267 -23.58 0.04 5.64
C THR A 267 -24.62 -0.73 4.85
N PRO A 268 -24.49 -2.06 4.71
CA PRO A 268 -25.50 -2.87 4.02
C PRO A 268 -26.90 -2.66 4.63
N SER A 269 -26.97 -2.57 5.98
CA SER A 269 -28.21 -2.31 6.71
C SER A 269 -28.84 -0.96 6.38
N SER A 270 -28.05 0.11 6.25
CA SER A 270 -28.60 1.44 5.93
C SER A 270 -29.01 1.58 4.46
N ARG A 271 -28.44 0.76 3.57
CA ARG A 271 -28.81 0.73 2.14
C ARG A 271 -30.10 -0.07 1.86
N GLY A 272 -30.63 -0.78 2.84
CA GLY A 272 -31.84 -1.60 2.68
C GLY A 272 -31.63 -2.84 1.80
N GLU A 273 -30.41 -3.35 1.73
CA GLU A 273 -30.06 -4.56 0.97
C GLU A 273 -30.66 -5.79 1.70
N LYS A 274 -31.74 -6.39 1.13
CA LYS A 274 -32.51 -7.48 1.76
C LYS A 274 -32.19 -8.89 1.23
N ASP A 275 -31.64 -9.00 0.03
CA ASP A 275 -31.58 -10.28 -0.71
C ASP A 275 -30.16 -10.87 -0.86
N GLU A 276 -29.11 -10.05 -0.93
CA GLU A 276 -27.71 -10.51 -1.01
C GLU A 276 -26.76 -9.50 -0.37
N LYS A 277 -25.79 -9.97 0.42
CA LYS A 277 -24.76 -9.11 1.02
C LYS A 277 -23.76 -8.68 -0.06
N LEU A 278 -23.66 -7.37 -0.27
CA LEU A 278 -22.72 -6.78 -1.22
C LEU A 278 -21.62 -6.01 -0.48
N PHE A 279 -20.38 -6.24 -0.90
CA PHE A 279 -19.20 -5.49 -0.45
C PHE A 279 -18.91 -4.42 -1.49
N LYS A 280 -19.29 -3.19 -1.17
CA LYS A 280 -19.11 -2.00 -1.97
C LYS A 280 -18.11 -1.05 -1.34
N ASP A 281 -17.84 -1.13 -0.05
CA ASP A 281 -16.95 -0.20 0.66
C ASP A 281 -16.26 -0.87 1.85
N VAL A 282 -15.27 -0.19 2.47
CA VAL A 282 -14.68 -0.65 3.74
C VAL A 282 -15.73 -0.74 4.85
N ALA A 283 -16.79 0.06 4.75
CA ALA A 283 -17.90 0.03 5.71
C ALA A 283 -18.69 -1.28 5.72
N ASP A 284 -18.56 -2.10 4.68
CA ASP A 284 -19.27 -3.39 4.55
C ASP A 284 -18.48 -4.56 5.15
N GLY A 285 -17.18 -4.34 5.42
CA GLY A 285 -16.29 -5.33 6.02
C GLY A 285 -16.67 -5.66 7.46
N SER A 286 -16.50 -6.92 7.87
CA SER A 286 -16.85 -7.37 9.22
C SER A 286 -16.12 -6.59 10.33
N VAL A 287 -14.90 -6.12 10.06
CA VAL A 287 -14.11 -5.34 11.03
C VAL A 287 -14.75 -3.97 11.27
N HIS A 288 -15.19 -3.27 10.23
CA HIS A 288 -15.90 -1.99 10.39
C HIS A 288 -17.22 -2.17 11.14
N LEU A 289 -17.99 -3.21 10.79
CA LEU A 289 -19.25 -3.53 11.48
C LEU A 289 -19.03 -3.86 12.96
N LYS A 290 -17.95 -4.58 13.29
CA LYS A 290 -17.55 -4.85 14.69
C LYS A 290 -17.20 -3.57 15.44
N LEU A 291 -16.49 -2.63 14.80
CA LEU A 291 -16.21 -1.31 15.40
C LEU A 291 -17.51 -0.55 15.68
N ARG A 292 -18.47 -0.52 14.74
CA ARG A 292 -19.77 0.13 14.97
C ARG A 292 -20.57 -0.52 16.10
N GLY A 293 -20.56 -1.85 16.18
CA GLY A 293 -21.20 -2.58 17.27
C GLY A 293 -20.60 -2.26 18.65
N ARG A 294 -19.29 -1.98 18.71
CA ARG A 294 -18.56 -1.70 19.97
C ARG A 294 -18.53 -0.23 20.37
N PHE A 295 -18.41 0.68 19.41
CA PHE A 295 -18.19 2.12 19.65
C PHE A 295 -19.39 3.00 19.27
N GLY A 296 -20.48 2.40 18.77
CA GLY A 296 -21.69 3.09 18.33
C GLY A 296 -21.75 3.29 16.82
N THR A 297 -22.93 3.64 16.33
CA THR A 297 -23.18 3.85 14.89
C THR A 297 -22.60 5.14 14.35
N ASP A 298 -22.29 6.09 15.23
CA ASP A 298 -21.91 7.47 14.88
C ASP A 298 -20.39 7.64 14.90
N ILE A 299 -19.70 6.70 14.25
CA ILE A 299 -18.24 6.68 14.12
C ILE A 299 -17.81 6.78 12.67
N ASN A 300 -16.70 7.46 12.45
CA ASN A 300 -15.96 7.39 11.20
C ASN A 300 -14.72 6.52 11.36
N THR A 301 -14.13 6.12 10.24
CA THR A 301 -12.88 5.37 10.26
C THR A 301 -11.84 5.96 9.31
N TYR A 302 -10.59 5.53 9.49
CA TYR A 302 -9.47 5.89 8.63
C TYR A 302 -8.49 4.73 8.49
N ASN A 303 -7.78 4.71 7.38
CA ASN A 303 -6.67 3.78 7.14
C ASN A 303 -5.35 4.49 7.44
N PHE A 304 -4.32 3.72 7.75
CA PHE A 304 -2.96 4.26 7.88
C PHE A 304 -1.97 3.36 7.16
N PHE A 305 -0.92 3.99 6.65
CA PHE A 305 0.14 3.37 5.89
C PHE A 305 1.48 3.68 6.55
N GLY A 306 2.33 2.67 6.71
CA GLY A 306 3.66 2.84 7.27
C GLY A 306 4.69 2.15 6.39
N ASP A 307 5.64 2.94 5.87
CA ASP A 307 6.70 2.42 5.01
C ASP A 307 7.96 3.32 5.04
N ALA A 308 9.09 2.73 4.66
CA ALA A 308 10.38 3.37 4.53
C ALA A 308 10.83 3.45 3.06
N ALA A 309 11.34 4.62 2.65
CA ALA A 309 11.96 4.83 1.36
C ALA A 309 13.37 5.40 1.51
N PRO A 310 14.30 5.15 0.57
CA PRO A 310 15.61 5.82 0.55
C PRO A 310 15.44 7.34 0.50
N ALA A 311 16.18 8.08 1.33
CA ALA A 311 16.11 9.54 1.39
C ALA A 311 16.77 10.22 0.19
N PHE A 312 17.85 9.62 -0.31
CA PHE A 312 18.64 10.06 -1.44
C PHE A 312 19.18 8.82 -2.16
N GLU A 313 19.31 8.86 -3.48
CA GLU A 313 19.81 7.73 -4.29
C GLU A 313 21.20 7.26 -3.84
N ALA A 314 22.08 8.18 -3.44
CA ALA A 314 23.45 7.86 -3.03
C ALA A 314 23.70 7.82 -1.51
N SER A 315 22.69 7.98 -0.64
CA SER A 315 22.90 8.07 0.82
C SER A 315 22.38 6.88 1.60
N LYS A 316 23.05 6.55 2.71
CA LYS A 316 22.59 5.56 3.70
C LYS A 316 21.41 6.04 4.57
N LYS A 317 20.79 7.19 4.29
CA LYS A 317 19.64 7.69 5.05
C LYS A 317 18.33 7.13 4.48
N SER A 318 17.45 6.72 5.38
CA SER A 318 16.08 6.28 5.10
C SER A 318 15.07 7.31 5.60
N ILE A 319 13.97 7.45 4.88
CA ILE A 319 12.78 8.20 5.27
C ILE A 319 11.70 7.20 5.62
N PHE A 320 11.33 7.12 6.89
CA PHE A 320 10.12 6.41 7.31
C PHE A 320 8.96 7.41 7.44
N SER A 321 7.82 7.08 6.85
CA SER A 321 6.62 7.90 6.93
C SER A 321 5.42 7.07 7.41
N LEU A 322 4.65 7.67 8.32
CA LEU A 322 3.31 7.19 8.66
C LEU A 322 2.31 8.15 8.05
N MET A 323 1.48 7.65 7.14
CA MET A 323 0.47 8.42 6.42
C MET A 323 -0.93 7.92 6.77
N ILE A 324 -1.94 8.78 6.62
CA ILE A 324 -3.31 8.52 7.04
C ILE A 324 -4.26 8.92 5.90
N SER A 325 -5.30 8.12 5.67
CA SER A 325 -6.38 8.46 4.74
C SER A 325 -7.76 8.29 5.39
N PRO A 326 -8.66 9.28 5.27
CA PRO A 326 -10.01 9.18 5.80
C PRO A 326 -10.87 8.21 4.98
N ASN A 327 -11.70 7.40 5.64
CA ASN A 327 -12.67 6.55 4.94
C ASN A 327 -14.03 7.24 4.78
N PHE A 328 -14.31 8.31 5.53
CA PHE A 328 -15.62 9.01 5.52
C PHE A 328 -15.89 9.86 4.28
N LEU A 329 -15.01 9.81 3.27
CA LEU A 329 -15.19 10.46 1.98
C LEU A 329 -15.55 9.44 0.91
N ASP A 330 -16.09 9.92 -0.21
CA ASP A 330 -16.29 9.10 -1.40
C ASP A 330 -14.96 8.52 -1.90
N LYS A 331 -14.99 7.30 -2.42
CA LYS A 331 -13.81 6.54 -2.86
C LYS A 331 -12.86 7.33 -3.77
N ALA A 332 -13.42 8.07 -4.73
CA ALA A 332 -12.65 8.87 -5.69
C ALA A 332 -11.88 10.02 -5.04
N ASP A 333 -12.32 10.47 -3.85
CA ASP A 333 -11.71 11.57 -3.11
C ASP A 333 -10.71 11.09 -2.06
N ARG A 334 -10.90 9.89 -1.48
CA ARG A 334 -10.03 9.32 -0.43
C ARG A 334 -8.55 9.36 -0.81
N CYS A 335 -8.22 8.92 -2.02
CA CYS A 335 -6.84 8.84 -2.52
C CYS A 335 -6.14 10.21 -2.63
N HIS A 336 -6.90 11.29 -2.70
CA HIS A 336 -6.37 12.65 -2.77
C HIS A 336 -6.18 13.28 -1.38
N GLN A 337 -6.81 12.73 -0.34
CA GLN A 337 -6.79 13.23 1.04
C GLN A 337 -5.85 12.41 1.95
N VAL A 338 -4.75 11.91 1.41
CA VAL A 338 -3.68 11.29 2.20
C VAL A 338 -2.81 12.37 2.85
N THR A 339 -2.71 12.31 4.17
CA THR A 339 -1.97 13.25 5.04
C THR A 339 -0.78 12.55 5.71
N LEU A 340 0.31 13.29 5.94
CA LEU A 340 1.49 12.82 6.66
C LEU A 340 1.26 12.95 8.18
N GLY A 341 1.18 11.82 8.88
CA GLY A 341 1.01 11.75 10.33
C GLY A 341 2.32 11.70 11.11
N ALA A 342 3.36 11.05 10.59
CA ALA A 342 4.70 11.05 11.18
C ALA A 342 5.79 10.95 10.12
N ILE A 343 6.96 11.53 10.41
CA ILE A 343 8.15 11.46 9.56
C ILE A 343 9.41 11.28 10.39
N TRP A 344 10.25 10.36 9.93
CA TRP A 344 11.60 10.14 10.43
C TRP A 344 12.57 10.11 9.27
N VAL A 345 13.70 10.79 9.41
CA VAL A 345 14.81 10.71 8.46
C VAL A 345 16.09 10.44 9.23
N GLY A 346 16.69 9.28 8.99
CA GLY A 346 17.90 8.86 9.70
C GLY A 346 18.62 7.71 9.00
N ARG A 347 19.85 7.45 9.44
CA ARG A 347 20.70 6.36 8.92
C ARG A 347 20.16 4.97 9.24
N LYS A 348 19.34 4.89 10.28
CA LYS A 348 18.60 3.69 10.66
C LYS A 348 17.11 4.01 10.64
N GLU A 349 16.31 3.01 10.36
CA GLU A 349 14.87 3.09 10.54
C GLU A 349 14.52 3.32 12.01
N PRO A 350 13.40 4.01 12.30
CA PRO A 350 12.94 4.21 13.66
C PRO A 350 12.50 2.89 14.29
N PRO A 351 12.70 2.70 15.60
CA PRO A 351 11.95 1.72 16.35
C PRO A 351 10.44 2.05 16.26
N MET A 352 9.65 1.13 15.69
CA MET A 352 8.21 1.35 15.44
C MET A 352 7.44 1.73 16.72
N ASP A 353 7.82 1.13 17.85
CA ASP A 353 7.22 1.41 19.16
C ASP A 353 7.44 2.86 19.63
N ILE A 354 8.48 3.54 19.14
CA ILE A 354 8.76 4.95 19.45
C ILE A 354 7.96 5.86 18.52
N ILE A 355 8.06 5.65 17.20
CA ILE A 355 7.47 6.56 16.22
C ILE A 355 5.95 6.47 16.17
N CYS A 356 5.37 5.29 16.39
CA CYS A 356 3.92 5.11 16.39
C CYS A 356 3.28 5.46 17.74
N LEU A 357 4.04 5.62 18.82
CA LEU A 357 3.48 5.91 20.15
C LEU A 357 2.65 7.21 20.22
N PRO A 358 3.12 8.37 19.68
CA PRO A 358 2.30 9.58 19.65
C PRO A 358 1.01 9.39 18.86
N PHE A 359 1.08 8.71 17.71
CA PHE A 359 -0.08 8.39 16.88
C PHE A 359 -1.11 7.53 17.64
N VAL A 360 -0.66 6.49 18.35
CA VAL A 360 -1.54 5.62 19.15
C VAL A 360 -2.21 6.39 20.29
N LYS A 361 -1.47 7.28 20.97
CA LYS A 361 -2.03 8.14 22.03
C LYS A 361 -3.11 9.08 21.50
N ASP A 362 -2.85 9.73 20.36
CA ASP A 362 -3.85 10.60 19.75
C ASP A 362 -5.09 9.82 19.27
N ALA A 363 -4.88 8.67 18.63
CA ALA A 363 -5.97 7.81 18.18
C ALA A 363 -6.88 7.39 19.36
N ALA A 364 -6.29 7.04 20.51
CA ALA A 364 -7.04 6.74 21.73
C ALA A 364 -7.85 7.93 22.25
N ARG A 365 -7.25 9.14 22.25
CA ARG A 365 -7.95 10.38 22.63
C ARG A 365 -9.13 10.65 21.71
N ILE A 366 -8.95 10.51 20.40
CA ILE A 366 -9.95 10.81 19.36
C ILE A 366 -11.08 9.78 19.35
N ALA A 367 -10.79 8.49 19.54
CA ALA A 367 -11.83 7.47 19.68
C ALA A 367 -12.71 7.70 20.93
N THR A 368 -12.14 8.30 21.98
CA THR A 368 -12.85 8.56 23.24
C THR A 368 -13.66 9.86 23.20
N HIS A 369 -13.00 10.98 22.86
CA HIS A 369 -13.56 12.34 22.97
C HIS A 369 -14.08 12.91 21.65
N GLY A 370 -13.73 12.29 20.52
CA GLY A 370 -13.99 12.86 19.20
C GLY A 370 -13.07 14.03 18.86
N VAL A 371 -13.35 14.62 17.70
CA VAL A 371 -12.75 15.86 17.18
C VAL A 371 -13.85 16.88 17.06
N ASP A 372 -13.64 18.06 17.63
CA ASP A 372 -14.55 19.21 17.50
C ASP A 372 -14.20 20.02 16.25
N TRP A 373 -15.20 20.31 15.42
CA TRP A 373 -15.03 20.98 14.14
C TRP A 373 -16.30 21.72 13.71
N LYS A 374 -16.18 22.67 12.78
CA LYS A 374 -17.31 23.39 12.20
C LYS A 374 -17.68 22.90 10.81
N ASP A 375 -18.95 22.62 10.58
CA ASP A 375 -19.42 22.32 9.23
C ASP A 375 -19.53 23.57 8.35
N HIS A 376 -19.81 23.37 7.05
CA HIS A 376 -19.96 24.45 6.08
C HIS A 376 -21.09 25.44 6.41
N ASP A 377 -22.04 25.06 7.27
CA ASP A 377 -23.10 25.94 7.78
C ASP A 377 -22.66 26.69 9.06
N GLY A 378 -21.42 26.49 9.50
CA GLY A 378 -20.85 27.06 10.73
C GLY A 378 -21.31 26.37 12.01
N LYS A 379 -21.97 25.21 11.93
CA LYS A 379 -22.45 24.48 13.10
C LYS A 379 -21.34 23.63 13.70
N GLU A 380 -21.22 23.69 15.03
CA GLU A 380 -20.30 22.86 15.80
C GLU A 380 -20.71 21.38 15.73
N ARG A 381 -19.74 20.52 15.47
CA ARG A 381 -19.87 19.07 15.35
C ARG A 381 -18.76 18.40 16.16
N ASN A 382 -19.06 17.23 16.73
CA ASN A 382 -18.08 16.34 17.32
C ASN A 382 -18.12 14.99 16.60
N THR A 383 -16.98 14.53 16.10
CA THR A 383 -16.88 13.28 15.32
C THR A 383 -15.83 12.37 15.93
N LYS A 384 -16.21 11.13 16.24
CA LYS A 384 -15.28 10.06 16.64
C LYS A 384 -14.69 9.37 15.41
N LEU A 385 -13.38 9.16 15.41
CA LEU A 385 -12.68 8.46 14.34
C LEU A 385 -11.86 7.29 14.91
N LEU A 386 -11.95 6.14 14.25
CA LEU A 386 -11.21 4.92 14.63
C LEU A 386 -10.31 4.41 13.49
N PRO A 387 -9.11 3.89 13.82
CA PRO A 387 -8.26 3.23 12.84
C PRO A 387 -8.92 1.92 12.36
N LEU A 388 -8.94 1.70 11.05
CA LEU A 388 -9.56 0.52 10.44
C LEU A 388 -8.52 -0.44 9.85
N VAL A 389 -7.70 0.03 8.91
CA VAL A 389 -6.71 -0.80 8.21
C VAL A 389 -5.30 -0.27 8.39
N ALA A 390 -4.39 -1.15 8.82
CA ALA A 390 -2.95 -0.96 8.65
C ALA A 390 -2.52 -1.48 7.27
N ILE A 391 -1.95 -0.61 6.46
CA ILE A 391 -1.44 -0.92 5.12
C ILE A 391 0.08 -0.86 5.18
N ALA A 392 0.73 -1.93 4.76
CA ALA A 392 2.18 -1.98 4.67
C ALA A 392 2.60 -3.09 3.71
N ASP A 393 3.72 -2.85 3.05
CA ASP A 393 4.38 -3.83 2.20
C ASP A 393 4.94 -5.02 3.04
N THR A 394 5.62 -5.95 2.38
CA THR A 394 6.09 -7.16 3.06
C THR A 394 7.30 -6.91 3.96
N VAL A 395 8.03 -5.80 3.78
CA VAL A 395 9.22 -5.44 4.58
C VAL A 395 8.87 -4.62 5.82
N ALA A 396 7.97 -3.64 5.69
CA ALA A 396 7.53 -2.78 6.79
C ALA A 396 6.51 -3.46 7.71
N ARG A 397 5.62 -4.31 7.16
CA ARG A 397 4.55 -4.96 7.92
C ARG A 397 5.06 -5.76 9.13
N PRO A 398 6.08 -6.64 9.02
CA PRO A 398 6.60 -7.37 10.17
C PRO A 398 7.10 -6.47 11.30
N LYS A 399 7.71 -5.32 10.95
CA LYS A 399 8.19 -4.32 11.91
C LYS A 399 7.02 -3.65 12.62
N LEU A 400 5.95 -3.32 11.87
CA LEU A 400 4.75 -2.70 12.40
C LEU A 400 3.94 -3.63 13.31
N ILE A 401 3.78 -4.90 12.97
CA ILE A 401 2.90 -5.83 13.71
C ILE A 401 3.67 -6.71 14.71
N GLY A 402 5.00 -6.65 14.74
CA GLY A 402 5.82 -7.45 15.64
C GLY A 402 5.95 -8.92 15.21
N SER A 403 5.95 -9.19 13.91
CA SER A 403 6.06 -10.55 13.35
C SER A 403 7.42 -10.83 12.71
N ALA A 404 7.61 -12.08 12.33
CA ALA A 404 8.68 -12.51 11.46
C ALA A 404 8.44 -12.02 10.02
N VAL A 405 9.54 -11.92 9.28
CA VAL A 405 9.51 -11.57 7.85
C VAL A 405 8.96 -12.74 7.04
N HIS A 406 8.54 -12.45 5.80
CA HIS A 406 7.92 -13.44 4.90
C HIS A 406 8.77 -14.70 4.63
N ASN A 407 10.09 -14.57 4.74
CA ASN A 407 11.05 -15.68 4.57
C ASN A 407 11.39 -16.40 5.88
N ALA A 408 10.65 -16.20 6.98
CA ALA A 408 10.85 -16.98 8.20
C ALA A 408 10.09 -18.32 8.12
N PRO A 409 10.42 -19.33 8.95
CA PRO A 409 9.70 -20.61 8.98
C PRO A 409 8.19 -20.49 9.11
N PHE A 410 7.69 -19.41 9.73
CA PHE A 410 6.28 -19.03 9.71
C PHE A 410 6.15 -17.55 9.30
N GLY A 411 6.34 -17.27 8.01
CA GLY A 411 6.38 -15.90 7.49
C GLY A 411 5.03 -15.26 7.21
N CYS A 412 3.95 -16.05 7.10
CA CYS A 412 2.62 -15.52 6.84
C CYS A 412 1.94 -15.01 8.12
N PHE A 413 1.52 -13.74 8.12
CA PHE A 413 0.80 -13.11 9.23
C PHE A 413 -0.70 -13.46 9.27
N LEU A 414 -1.23 -14.13 8.24
CA LEU A 414 -2.66 -14.46 8.13
C LEU A 414 -2.97 -15.93 8.40
N CYS A 415 -1.99 -16.83 8.34
CA CYS A 415 -2.20 -18.26 8.59
C CYS A 415 -0.99 -18.92 9.26
N HIS A 416 -1.17 -20.16 9.70
CA HIS A 416 -0.14 -20.98 10.32
C HIS A 416 0.64 -21.84 9.30
N HIS A 417 0.68 -21.44 8.02
CA HIS A 417 1.45 -22.15 7.01
C HIS A 417 2.95 -22.02 7.31
N PRO A 418 3.67 -23.13 7.53
CA PRO A 418 5.11 -23.10 7.64
C PRO A 418 5.75 -23.06 6.24
N ASN A 419 6.91 -22.44 6.15
CA ASN A 419 7.68 -22.41 4.92
C ASN A 419 8.48 -23.70 4.74
N ASP A 420 8.57 -24.18 3.50
CA ASP A 420 9.34 -25.34 3.11
C ASP A 420 10.69 -24.94 2.48
N GLU A 421 11.70 -25.77 2.69
CA GLU A 421 12.98 -25.72 1.98
C GLU A 421 12.85 -26.50 0.66
N CYS A 422 13.08 -25.83 -0.46
CA CYS A 422 12.91 -26.39 -1.80
C CYS A 422 14.20 -26.26 -2.61
N GLY A 423 15.18 -27.11 -2.32
CA GLY A 423 16.51 -27.05 -2.95
C GLY A 423 17.26 -25.80 -2.50
N GLN A 424 17.81 -25.03 -3.44
CA GLN A 424 18.48 -23.74 -3.16
C GLN A 424 17.48 -22.61 -2.82
N ALA A 425 16.19 -22.80 -3.17
CA ALA A 425 15.14 -21.85 -2.82
C ALA A 425 14.64 -22.15 -1.42
N TYR A 426 15.13 -21.38 -0.44
CA TYR A 426 14.56 -21.39 0.89
C TYR A 426 13.21 -20.68 0.90
N ASN A 427 12.34 -21.09 1.82
CA ASN A 427 11.16 -20.36 2.22
C ASN A 427 10.02 -20.30 1.18
N ARG A 428 9.44 -21.45 0.85
CA ARG A 428 8.31 -21.57 -0.09
C ARG A 428 7.04 -22.05 0.58
N PHE A 429 5.89 -21.51 0.15
CA PHE A 429 4.57 -21.87 0.66
C PHE A 429 3.98 -22.98 -0.21
N THR A 430 4.55 -24.19 -0.12
CA THR A 430 4.10 -25.31 -0.95
C THR A 430 2.70 -25.77 -0.55
N VAL A 431 1.96 -26.31 -1.50
CA VAL A 431 0.59 -26.79 -1.27
C VAL A 431 0.56 -27.88 -0.20
N ARG A 432 -0.38 -27.75 0.74
CA ARG A 432 -0.60 -28.70 1.84
C ARG A 432 -2.06 -29.13 1.93
N ASP A 433 -2.25 -30.40 2.30
CA ASP A 433 -3.54 -30.99 2.63
C ASP A 433 -3.43 -31.67 4.02
N PRO A 434 -4.20 -31.24 5.04
CA PRO A 434 -5.17 -30.16 5.00
C PRO A 434 -4.53 -28.77 4.81
N ALA A 435 -5.31 -27.85 4.24
CA ALA A 435 -4.91 -26.46 4.09
C ALA A 435 -4.61 -25.82 5.46
N PRO A 436 -3.58 -24.94 5.57
CA PRO A 436 -3.23 -24.37 6.86
C PRO A 436 -4.29 -23.44 7.42
N THR A 437 -4.47 -23.49 8.73
CA THR A 437 -5.49 -22.70 9.43
C THR A 437 -5.15 -21.22 9.45
N LEU A 438 -6.18 -20.38 9.29
CA LEU A 438 -6.07 -18.93 9.44
C LEU A 438 -5.77 -18.54 10.89
N ARG A 439 -5.02 -17.46 11.05
CA ARG A 439 -4.82 -16.76 12.32
C ARG A 439 -6.06 -15.91 12.63
N SER A 440 -6.49 -15.97 13.88
CA SER A 440 -7.41 -15.03 14.51
C SER A 440 -6.67 -14.14 15.51
N HIS A 441 -7.31 -13.05 15.97
CA HIS A 441 -6.76 -12.24 17.03
C HIS A 441 -6.40 -13.04 18.29
N GLN A 442 -7.25 -14.00 18.66
CA GLN A 442 -7.03 -14.86 19.82
C GLN A 442 -5.84 -15.79 19.64
N SER A 443 -5.65 -16.38 18.45
CA SER A 443 -4.47 -17.21 18.16
C SER A 443 -3.19 -16.38 18.17
N TRP A 444 -3.23 -15.15 17.66
CA TRP A 444 -2.10 -14.23 17.67
C TRP A 444 -1.67 -13.89 19.10
N GLN A 445 -2.63 -13.60 19.99
CA GLN A 445 -2.36 -13.31 21.40
C GLN A 445 -1.76 -14.51 22.14
N ARG A 446 -2.17 -15.74 21.80
CA ARG A 446 -1.57 -16.97 22.35
C ARG A 446 -0.12 -17.12 21.90
N ASP A 447 0.14 -16.99 20.60
CA ASP A 447 1.50 -17.04 20.04
C ASP A 447 2.39 -15.93 20.63
N LEU A 448 1.85 -14.72 20.80
CA LEU A 448 2.55 -13.60 21.41
C LEU A 448 2.95 -13.89 22.87
N LYS A 449 2.01 -14.41 23.65
CA LYS A 449 2.25 -14.75 25.06
C LYS A 449 3.37 -15.78 25.17
N GLU A 450 3.31 -16.85 24.38
CA GLU A 450 4.34 -17.89 24.32
C GLU A 450 5.70 -17.31 23.90
N ALA A 451 5.73 -16.41 22.91
CA ALA A 451 6.96 -15.76 22.48
C ALA A 451 7.59 -14.87 23.56
N ILE A 452 6.77 -14.15 24.35
CA ILE A 452 7.26 -13.35 25.48
C ILE A 452 7.79 -14.24 26.61
N GLU A 453 7.07 -15.33 26.93
CA GLU A 453 7.44 -16.26 28.01
C GLU A 453 8.73 -17.03 27.70
N THR A 454 8.91 -17.44 26.45
CA THR A 454 10.09 -18.20 26.00
C THR A 454 11.27 -17.31 25.59
N GLY A 455 11.02 -16.05 25.23
CA GLY A 455 12.01 -15.16 24.63
C GLY A 455 12.29 -15.43 23.15
N GLU A 456 11.60 -16.41 22.54
CA GLU A 456 11.83 -16.86 21.17
C GLU A 456 10.58 -16.68 20.29
N PRO A 457 10.74 -16.44 18.97
CA PRO A 457 9.60 -16.33 18.06
C PRO A 457 8.72 -17.58 18.07
N THR A 458 7.44 -17.43 18.39
CA THR A 458 6.46 -18.52 18.35
C THR A 458 5.64 -18.43 17.09
N ARG A 459 5.75 -19.43 16.20
CA ARG A 459 5.00 -19.48 14.93
C ARG A 459 5.03 -18.13 14.20
N GLY A 460 6.18 -17.46 14.17
CA GLY A 460 6.35 -16.19 13.48
C GLY A 460 5.87 -14.94 14.22
N VAL A 461 5.26 -15.04 15.41
CA VAL A 461 5.03 -13.88 16.28
C VAL A 461 6.25 -13.66 17.16
N LYS A 462 6.77 -12.43 17.20
CA LYS A 462 8.05 -12.11 17.87
C LYS A 462 7.89 -11.26 19.11
N LYS A 463 7.10 -10.19 19.02
CA LYS A 463 6.96 -9.19 20.07
C LYS A 463 5.62 -8.50 20.02
N ASP A 464 5.25 -7.89 21.14
CA ASP A 464 4.08 -7.02 21.19
C ASP A 464 4.33 -5.79 20.30
N SER A 465 3.26 -5.28 19.68
CA SER A 465 3.33 -4.12 18.82
C SER A 465 2.53 -2.98 19.41
N ILE A 466 3.11 -1.77 19.39
CA ILE A 466 2.40 -0.57 19.84
C ILE A 466 1.08 -0.33 19.08
N ILE A 467 0.96 -0.74 17.80
CA ILE A 467 -0.28 -0.52 17.04
C ILE A 467 -1.43 -1.46 17.50
N ALA A 468 -1.11 -2.56 18.19
CA ALA A 468 -2.14 -3.41 18.82
C ALA A 468 -2.89 -2.66 19.94
N LYS A 469 -2.34 -1.54 20.44
CA LYS A 469 -2.97 -0.68 21.44
C LYS A 469 -3.93 0.36 20.84
N LEU A 470 -4.09 0.38 19.52
CA LEU A 470 -5.06 1.24 18.86
C LEU A 470 -6.50 0.83 19.25
N PRO A 471 -7.43 1.79 19.43
CA PRO A 471 -8.80 1.48 19.84
C PRO A 471 -9.51 0.55 18.85
N GLY A 472 -9.94 -0.61 19.33
CA GLY A 472 -10.68 -1.59 18.52
C GLY A 472 -9.85 -2.30 17.45
N PHE A 473 -8.53 -2.16 17.46
CA PHE A 473 -7.63 -2.74 16.46
C PHE A 473 -7.17 -4.13 16.89
N GLU A 474 -7.36 -5.11 16.01
CA GLU A 474 -7.05 -6.52 16.27
C GLU A 474 -6.13 -7.08 15.18
N ILE A 475 -4.95 -7.57 15.58
CA ILE A 475 -3.99 -8.22 14.66
C ILE A 475 -4.33 -9.71 14.57
N PRO A 476 -4.38 -10.33 13.37
CA PRO A 476 -4.12 -9.73 12.05
C PRO A 476 -5.37 -9.19 11.33
N GLU A 477 -6.53 -9.18 11.96
CA GLU A 477 -7.83 -8.87 11.32
C GLU A 477 -7.88 -7.47 10.68
N ASN A 478 -7.23 -6.48 11.30
CA ASN A 478 -7.13 -5.10 10.82
C ASN A 478 -5.90 -4.83 9.92
N VAL A 479 -5.14 -5.86 9.52
CA VAL A 479 -3.93 -5.70 8.70
C VAL A 479 -4.23 -6.12 7.27
N GLY A 480 -3.99 -5.23 6.31
CA GLY A 480 -4.31 -5.46 4.90
C GLY A 480 -3.35 -6.42 4.20
N ALA A 481 -3.90 -7.43 3.53
CA ALA A 481 -3.19 -8.16 2.46
C ALA A 481 -3.35 -7.38 1.16
N GLU A 482 -2.58 -6.30 1.00
CA GLU A 482 -2.84 -5.34 -0.06
C GLU A 482 -2.40 -5.87 -1.44
N ALA A 483 -3.16 -5.51 -2.48
CA ALA A 483 -3.04 -6.12 -3.80
C ALA A 483 -1.91 -5.55 -4.68
N MET A 484 -1.38 -4.37 -4.39
CA MET A 484 -0.39 -3.70 -5.23
C MET A 484 0.96 -4.41 -5.19
N HIS A 485 1.52 -4.67 -4.00
CA HIS A 485 2.80 -5.37 -3.86
C HIS A 485 2.63 -6.87 -4.06
N ALA A 486 1.58 -7.49 -3.51
CA ALA A 486 1.41 -8.95 -3.62
C ALA A 486 0.97 -9.39 -5.02
N GLY A 487 -0.01 -8.71 -5.62
CA GLY A 487 -0.63 -9.10 -6.88
C GLY A 487 -0.08 -8.37 -8.10
N ASP A 488 -0.19 -7.03 -8.10
CA ASP A 488 0.15 -6.20 -9.27
C ASP A 488 1.62 -6.33 -9.63
N ILE A 489 2.54 -6.07 -8.70
CA ILE A 489 3.97 -6.24 -8.95
C ILE A 489 4.39 -7.68 -8.63
N GLY A 490 4.08 -8.16 -7.43
CA GLY A 490 4.64 -9.39 -6.87
C GLY A 490 4.41 -10.62 -7.74
N HIS A 491 3.18 -11.13 -7.76
CA HIS A 491 2.85 -12.34 -8.50
C HIS A 491 2.98 -12.14 -10.02
N THR A 492 2.47 -11.01 -10.55
CA THR A 492 2.49 -10.74 -11.99
C THR A 492 3.91 -10.70 -12.56
N LYS A 493 4.84 -9.94 -11.94
CA LYS A 493 6.22 -9.93 -12.41
C LYS A 493 6.94 -11.24 -12.12
N THR A 494 6.61 -11.95 -11.05
CA THR A 494 7.19 -13.28 -10.78
C THR A 494 6.90 -14.25 -11.92
N LEU A 495 5.66 -14.31 -12.41
CA LEU A 495 5.32 -15.14 -13.57
C LEU A 495 6.01 -14.67 -14.86
N LEU A 496 6.10 -13.36 -15.10
CA LEU A 496 6.85 -12.86 -16.26
C LEU A 496 8.34 -13.21 -16.18
N LYS A 497 8.96 -13.19 -14.98
CA LYS A 497 10.33 -13.68 -14.77
C LYS A 497 10.43 -15.15 -15.17
N ILE A 498 9.55 -16.00 -14.67
CA ILE A 498 9.49 -17.44 -15.00
C ILE A 498 9.35 -17.64 -16.51
N TRP A 499 8.40 -16.97 -17.16
CA TRP A 499 8.16 -17.09 -18.60
C TRP A 499 9.27 -16.49 -19.49
N SER A 500 10.24 -15.78 -18.90
CA SER A 500 11.39 -15.17 -19.58
C SER A 500 12.71 -15.89 -19.34
N ALA A 501 12.78 -16.80 -18.36
CA ALA A 501 14.06 -17.26 -17.82
C ALA A 501 14.79 -18.25 -18.73
N ASN A 502 14.10 -19.29 -19.20
CA ASN A 502 14.72 -20.37 -19.96
C ASN A 502 13.95 -20.66 -21.24
N TYR A 503 14.62 -20.52 -22.38
CA TYR A 503 14.01 -20.72 -23.70
C TYR A 503 13.57 -22.15 -23.98
N ARG A 504 14.07 -23.12 -23.20
CA ARG A 504 13.67 -24.53 -23.28
C ARG A 504 12.36 -24.83 -22.55
N ASP A 505 11.91 -23.91 -21.69
CA ASP A 505 10.72 -24.15 -20.92
C ASP A 505 9.47 -24.05 -21.81
N PRO A 506 8.49 -24.95 -21.61
CA PRO A 506 7.27 -24.99 -22.40
C PRO A 506 6.46 -23.69 -22.35
N PHE A 507 6.59 -22.96 -21.24
CA PHE A 507 5.90 -21.70 -20.97
C PHE A 507 6.68 -20.44 -21.37
N TYR A 508 7.80 -20.59 -22.09
CA TYR A 508 8.61 -19.45 -22.55
C TYR A 508 7.86 -18.59 -23.57
N ILE A 509 7.70 -17.29 -23.28
CA ILE A 509 7.02 -16.33 -24.16
C ILE A 509 7.94 -15.26 -24.75
N PHE A 510 9.25 -15.31 -24.47
CA PHE A 510 10.19 -14.24 -24.84
C PHE A 510 10.98 -14.51 -26.14
N SER A 511 10.52 -15.42 -27.00
CA SER A 511 11.14 -15.60 -28.33
C SER A 511 10.97 -14.32 -29.18
N PRO A 512 11.87 -14.01 -30.12
CA PRO A 512 11.76 -12.80 -30.94
C PRO A 512 10.39 -12.64 -31.60
N TYR A 513 9.81 -13.74 -32.10
CA TYR A 513 8.47 -13.77 -32.68
C TYR A 513 7.36 -13.45 -31.66
N LYS A 514 7.37 -14.13 -30.51
CA LYS A 514 6.33 -13.93 -29.48
C LYS A 514 6.41 -12.52 -28.89
N ARG A 515 7.61 -12.01 -28.60
CA ARG A 515 7.82 -10.64 -28.12
C ARG A 515 7.31 -9.60 -29.09
N ALA A 516 7.69 -9.70 -30.37
CA ALA A 516 7.22 -8.76 -31.39
C ALA A 516 5.69 -8.72 -31.47
N LYS A 517 5.03 -9.88 -31.40
CA LYS A 517 3.57 -9.94 -31.32
C LYS A 517 3.02 -9.29 -30.06
N ILE A 518 3.53 -9.64 -28.88
CA ILE A 518 3.07 -9.05 -27.61
C ILE A 518 3.20 -7.53 -27.66
N ASP A 519 4.34 -7.02 -28.11
CA ASP A 519 4.59 -5.59 -28.22
C ASP A 519 3.67 -4.94 -29.24
N GLU A 520 3.44 -5.54 -30.40
CA GLU A 520 2.47 -5.06 -31.39
C GLU A 520 1.07 -4.90 -30.77
N TYR A 521 0.60 -5.88 -29.98
CA TYR A 521 -0.67 -5.76 -29.27
C TYR A 521 -0.64 -4.64 -28.21
N ILE A 522 0.41 -4.58 -27.40
CA ILE A 522 0.55 -3.54 -26.37
C ILE A 522 0.46 -2.13 -26.97
N HIS A 523 1.11 -1.88 -28.11
CA HIS A 523 1.13 -0.57 -28.77
C HIS A 523 -0.20 -0.24 -29.48
N ASN A 524 -0.93 -1.25 -29.97
CA ASN A 524 -2.15 -1.05 -30.74
C ASN A 524 -3.43 -1.03 -29.89
N VAL A 525 -3.41 -1.61 -28.68
CA VAL A 525 -4.58 -1.65 -27.81
C VAL A 525 -4.85 -0.26 -27.21
N ARG A 526 -6.03 0.28 -27.50
CA ARG A 526 -6.55 1.47 -26.82
C ARG A 526 -7.34 1.06 -25.59
N LEU A 527 -6.71 1.23 -24.43
CA LEU A 527 -7.42 1.06 -23.15
C LEU A 527 -8.29 2.29 -22.88
N PRO A 528 -9.47 2.11 -22.24
CA PRO A 528 -10.22 3.24 -21.71
C PRO A 528 -9.33 4.10 -20.81
N SER A 529 -9.46 5.43 -20.87
CA SER A 529 -8.66 6.38 -20.07
C SER A 529 -8.76 6.17 -18.54
N LEU A 530 -9.68 5.31 -18.10
CA LEU A 530 -9.92 4.92 -16.71
C LEU A 530 -9.13 3.66 -16.30
N SER A 531 -8.66 2.84 -17.25
CA SER A 531 -8.02 1.54 -17.00
C SER A 531 -6.49 1.61 -16.92
N SER A 532 -5.86 2.69 -17.41
CA SER A 532 -4.45 2.94 -17.19
C SER A 532 -4.12 4.44 -17.22
N SER A 533 -3.45 4.93 -16.17
CA SER A 533 -2.87 6.28 -16.15
C SER A 533 -1.52 6.37 -16.86
N ARG A 534 -0.87 5.23 -17.16
CA ARG A 534 0.49 5.15 -17.69
C ARG A 534 0.54 4.28 -18.93
N LEU A 535 1.20 4.77 -19.97
CA LEU A 535 1.43 3.98 -21.19
C LEU A 535 2.26 2.74 -20.82
N MET A 536 1.86 1.59 -21.38
CA MET A 536 2.65 0.37 -21.29
C MET A 536 3.92 0.55 -22.12
N THR A 537 5.06 0.14 -21.57
CA THR A 537 6.27 -0.09 -22.36
C THR A 537 6.27 -1.53 -22.86
N GLY A 538 7.24 -1.89 -23.71
CA GLY A 538 7.32 -3.24 -24.27
C GLY A 538 7.47 -4.31 -23.18
N ILE A 539 7.12 -5.55 -23.52
CA ILE A 539 7.18 -6.70 -22.60
C ILE A 539 8.60 -6.98 -22.11
N SER A 540 9.63 -6.58 -22.88
CA SER A 540 11.03 -6.72 -22.46
C SER A 540 11.37 -5.85 -21.24
N ASP A 541 10.63 -4.76 -21.01
CA ASP A 541 10.84 -3.82 -19.92
C ASP A 541 10.05 -4.20 -18.65
N PHE A 542 9.47 -5.39 -18.60
CA PHE A 542 8.57 -5.77 -17.50
C PHE A 542 9.21 -5.67 -16.10
N ARG A 543 10.55 -5.78 -16.02
CA ARG A 543 11.31 -5.63 -14.78
C ARG A 543 11.18 -4.21 -14.21
N THR A 544 11.18 -3.19 -15.07
CA THR A 544 11.08 -1.77 -14.67
C THR A 544 9.63 -1.25 -14.63
N TRP A 545 8.64 -2.04 -15.08
CA TRP A 545 7.24 -1.66 -15.00
C TRP A 545 6.82 -1.22 -13.59
N LYS A 546 6.10 -0.10 -13.50
CA LYS A 546 5.45 0.31 -12.24
C LYS A 546 4.23 -0.56 -11.95
N ALA A 547 3.74 -0.55 -10.71
CA ALA A 547 2.58 -1.34 -10.29
C ALA A 547 1.37 -1.19 -11.23
N SER A 548 1.06 0.04 -11.65
CA SER A 548 -0.06 0.30 -12.55
C SER A 548 0.09 -0.36 -13.92
N GLN A 549 1.32 -0.49 -14.44
CA GLN A 549 1.60 -1.17 -15.72
C GLN A 549 1.46 -2.68 -15.54
N ALA A 550 2.00 -3.25 -14.47
CA ALA A 550 1.87 -4.67 -14.18
C ALA A 550 0.41 -5.08 -13.92
N LYS A 551 -0.37 -4.25 -13.20
CA LYS A 551 -1.83 -4.41 -13.07
C LYS A 551 -2.55 -4.40 -14.41
N THR A 552 -2.20 -3.44 -15.27
CA THR A 552 -2.79 -3.30 -16.61
C THR A 552 -2.49 -4.53 -17.47
N TRP A 553 -1.25 -5.01 -17.43
CA TRP A 553 -0.87 -6.28 -18.05
C TRP A 553 -1.74 -7.42 -17.53
N ALA A 554 -1.82 -7.60 -16.21
CA ALA A 554 -2.58 -8.68 -15.60
C ALA A 554 -4.06 -8.65 -15.99
N LEU A 555 -4.79 -7.59 -15.64
CA LEU A 555 -6.24 -7.55 -15.72
C LEU A 555 -6.81 -7.24 -17.11
N HIS A 556 -6.01 -6.67 -18.03
CA HIS A 556 -6.55 -6.14 -19.29
C HIS A 556 -5.89 -6.66 -20.55
N LEU A 557 -4.58 -6.96 -20.52
CA LEU A 557 -3.83 -7.27 -21.75
C LEU A 557 -3.44 -8.75 -21.85
N SER A 558 -3.05 -9.37 -20.75
CA SER A 558 -2.37 -10.67 -20.75
C SER A 558 -3.21 -11.78 -21.38
N LEU A 559 -4.47 -11.98 -20.96
CA LEU A 559 -5.31 -13.07 -21.49
C LEU A 559 -5.55 -13.01 -23.01
N PRO A 560 -6.04 -11.90 -23.61
CA PRO A 560 -6.25 -11.85 -25.05
C PRO A 560 -4.94 -12.00 -25.84
N ILE A 561 -3.82 -11.49 -25.31
CA ILE A 561 -2.52 -11.58 -25.99
C ILE A 561 -1.95 -13.01 -25.91
N LEU A 562 -2.07 -13.66 -24.76
CA LEU A 562 -1.45 -14.97 -24.50
C LEU A 562 -2.26 -16.14 -25.09
N THR A 563 -3.49 -15.91 -25.54
CA THR A 563 -4.39 -16.98 -26.06
C THR A 563 -3.71 -17.85 -27.13
N ASP A 564 -2.95 -17.23 -28.03
CA ASP A 564 -2.25 -17.94 -29.11
C ASP A 564 -0.73 -18.08 -28.88
N LEU A 565 -0.22 -17.62 -27.73
CA LEU A 565 1.23 -17.51 -27.46
C LEU A 565 1.69 -18.35 -26.27
N GLN A 566 0.76 -18.76 -25.40
CA GLN A 566 1.02 -19.55 -24.20
C GLN A 566 0.35 -20.93 -24.32
N GLN A 567 0.93 -21.93 -23.67
CA GLN A 567 0.34 -23.27 -23.62
C GLN A 567 -0.98 -23.27 -22.85
N THR A 568 -1.88 -24.18 -23.22
CA THR A 568 -3.26 -24.24 -22.74
C THR A 568 -3.34 -24.35 -21.21
N GLU A 569 -2.54 -25.21 -20.59
CA GLU A 569 -2.55 -25.45 -19.14
C GLU A 569 -2.06 -24.20 -18.37
N HIS A 570 -0.97 -23.60 -18.85
CA HIS A 570 -0.38 -22.39 -18.28
C HIS A 570 -1.32 -21.19 -18.40
N LEU A 571 -1.94 -21.03 -19.57
CA LEU A 571 -2.94 -20.01 -19.82
C LEU A 571 -4.19 -20.23 -18.96
N ALA A 572 -4.62 -21.48 -18.76
CA ALA A 572 -5.78 -21.78 -17.93
C ALA A 572 -5.56 -21.45 -16.46
N ILE A 573 -4.37 -21.74 -15.90
CA ILE A 573 -4.03 -21.33 -14.52
C ILE A 573 -3.95 -19.80 -14.41
N TRP A 574 -3.31 -19.14 -15.37
CA TRP A 574 -3.29 -17.67 -15.40
C TRP A 574 -4.69 -17.06 -15.54
N GLY A 575 -5.56 -17.65 -16.37
CA GLY A 575 -6.96 -17.25 -16.54
C GLY A 575 -7.79 -17.34 -15.27
N ARG A 576 -7.57 -18.38 -14.46
CA ARG A 576 -8.18 -18.51 -13.13
C ARG A 576 -7.70 -17.43 -12.17
N TYR A 577 -6.40 -17.16 -12.14
CA TYR A 577 -5.83 -16.07 -11.31
C TYR A 577 -6.45 -14.72 -11.69
N ILE A 578 -6.49 -14.39 -12.99
CA ILE A 578 -7.08 -13.13 -13.46
C ILE A 578 -8.58 -13.06 -13.15
N SER A 579 -9.29 -14.18 -13.28
CA SER A 579 -10.72 -14.26 -12.97
C SER A 579 -10.98 -14.03 -11.48
N ALA A 580 -10.21 -14.64 -10.59
CA ALA A 580 -10.29 -14.38 -9.15
C ALA A 580 -9.93 -12.92 -8.82
N TYR A 581 -8.84 -12.41 -9.40
CA TYR A 581 -8.38 -11.06 -9.13
C TYR A 581 -9.42 -10.02 -9.59
N TRP A 582 -9.98 -10.19 -10.79
CA TRP A 582 -11.02 -9.29 -11.31
C TRP A 582 -12.27 -9.27 -10.42
N ARG A 583 -12.72 -10.44 -9.93
CA ARG A 583 -13.88 -10.54 -9.03
C ARG A 583 -13.68 -9.76 -7.73
N LEU A 584 -12.51 -9.88 -7.13
CA LEU A 584 -12.18 -9.20 -5.87
C LEU A 584 -11.86 -7.71 -6.03
N CYS A 585 -11.83 -7.21 -7.27
CA CYS A 585 -11.65 -5.79 -7.62
C CYS A 585 -12.92 -5.13 -8.19
N LYS A 586 -14.06 -5.83 -8.21
CA LYS A 586 -15.34 -5.22 -8.61
C LYS A 586 -15.71 -4.06 -7.67
N SER A 587 -16.46 -3.09 -8.20
CA SER A 587 -17.03 -2.00 -7.40
C SER A 587 -18.11 -2.47 -6.42
N SER A 588 -18.70 -3.63 -6.70
CA SER A 588 -19.66 -4.34 -5.85
C SER A 588 -19.36 -5.82 -5.96
N ILE A 589 -18.96 -6.43 -4.85
CA ILE A 589 -18.55 -7.83 -4.77
C ILE A 589 -19.63 -8.59 -3.99
N SER A 590 -20.15 -9.68 -4.52
CA SER A 590 -21.08 -10.54 -3.78
C SER A 590 -20.36 -11.63 -2.97
N GLU A 591 -21.07 -12.30 -2.06
CA GLU A 591 -20.53 -13.47 -1.36
C GLU A 591 -20.18 -14.62 -2.34
N SER A 592 -20.96 -14.78 -3.42
CA SER A 592 -20.63 -15.74 -4.50
C SER A 592 -19.32 -15.38 -5.19
N ASP A 593 -19.08 -14.09 -5.47
CA ASP A 593 -17.81 -13.65 -6.06
C ASP A 593 -16.60 -13.98 -5.17
N ILE A 594 -16.74 -13.82 -3.84
CA ILE A 594 -15.69 -14.14 -2.87
C ILE A 594 -15.42 -15.65 -2.85
N LEU A 595 -16.49 -16.46 -2.80
CA LEU A 595 -16.37 -17.92 -2.78
C LEU A 595 -15.76 -18.47 -4.08
N GLU A 596 -16.23 -17.99 -5.24
CA GLU A 596 -15.67 -18.37 -6.54
C GLU A 596 -14.21 -17.95 -6.66
N ALA A 597 -13.86 -16.74 -6.21
CA ALA A 597 -12.47 -16.29 -6.21
C ALA A 597 -11.59 -17.15 -5.29
N GLN A 598 -12.10 -17.58 -4.14
CA GLN A 598 -11.39 -18.48 -3.23
C GLN A 598 -11.08 -19.82 -3.92
N LEU A 599 -12.08 -20.47 -4.51
CA LEU A 599 -11.90 -21.74 -5.23
C LEU A 599 -10.89 -21.60 -6.37
N LEU A 600 -11.01 -20.52 -7.17
CA LEU A 600 -10.08 -20.23 -8.26
C LEU A 600 -8.65 -20.03 -7.76
N LEU A 601 -8.44 -19.32 -6.64
CA LEU A 601 -7.12 -19.08 -6.07
C LEU A 601 -6.50 -20.36 -5.49
N GLU A 602 -7.31 -21.23 -4.88
CA GLU A 602 -6.89 -22.56 -4.45
C GLU A 602 -6.44 -23.40 -5.66
N GLU A 603 -7.23 -23.45 -6.74
CA GLU A 603 -6.84 -24.11 -8.00
C GLU A 603 -5.56 -23.52 -8.60
N VAL A 604 -5.41 -22.18 -8.55
CA VAL A 604 -4.19 -21.50 -9.00
C VAL A 604 -3.00 -21.96 -8.19
N SER A 605 -3.08 -22.04 -6.87
CA SER A 605 -1.97 -22.50 -6.02
C SER A 605 -1.53 -23.93 -6.37
N HIS A 606 -2.48 -24.85 -6.51
CA HIS A 606 -2.22 -26.24 -6.92
C HIS A 606 -1.62 -26.33 -8.31
N GLY A 607 -2.24 -25.69 -9.30
CA GLY A 607 -1.77 -25.70 -10.67
C GLY A 607 -0.43 -24.99 -10.84
N HIS A 608 -0.18 -23.91 -10.10
CA HIS A 608 1.08 -23.18 -10.14
C HIS A 608 2.23 -24.04 -9.62
N GLN A 609 2.03 -24.77 -8.52
CA GLN A 609 3.03 -25.72 -8.03
C GLN A 609 3.27 -26.86 -9.04
N LEU A 610 2.20 -27.38 -9.66
CA LEU A 610 2.30 -28.47 -10.62
C LEU A 610 3.07 -28.06 -11.88
N LEU A 611 2.79 -26.87 -12.42
CA LEU A 611 3.34 -26.40 -13.69
C LEU A 611 4.74 -25.78 -13.55
N TYR A 612 4.98 -25.04 -12.46
CA TYR A 612 6.22 -24.27 -12.27
C TYR A 612 7.12 -24.83 -11.16
N GLY A 613 6.67 -25.85 -10.44
CA GLY A 613 7.42 -26.48 -9.36
C GLY A 613 7.30 -25.75 -8.01
N LYS A 614 7.80 -26.41 -6.96
CA LYS A 614 7.75 -25.92 -5.58
C LYS A 614 8.55 -24.62 -5.36
N THR A 615 9.64 -24.44 -6.11
CA THR A 615 10.49 -23.23 -6.04
C THR A 615 9.75 -21.97 -6.50
N ALA A 616 8.66 -22.12 -7.26
CA ALA A 616 7.83 -21.00 -7.73
C ALA A 616 6.73 -20.59 -6.72
N MET A 617 6.58 -21.30 -5.59
CA MET A 617 5.55 -21.04 -4.58
C MET A 617 5.94 -19.90 -3.62
N THR A 618 5.95 -18.68 -4.15
CA THR A 618 6.42 -17.48 -3.45
C THR A 618 5.43 -16.93 -2.42
N SER A 619 5.92 -16.10 -1.51
CA SER A 619 5.11 -15.38 -0.52
C SER A 619 4.05 -14.46 -1.17
N ASN A 620 4.34 -13.90 -2.34
CA ASN A 620 3.41 -13.04 -3.07
C ASN A 620 2.21 -13.84 -3.60
N LEU A 621 2.45 -15.01 -4.20
CA LEU A 621 1.38 -15.93 -4.58
C LEU A 621 0.58 -16.39 -3.36
N HIS A 622 1.26 -16.78 -2.28
CA HIS A 622 0.57 -17.23 -1.07
C HIS A 622 -0.30 -16.13 -0.44
N GLN A 623 0.11 -14.85 -0.50
CA GLN A 623 -0.70 -13.74 -0.03
C GLN A 623 -2.02 -13.59 -0.78
N THR A 624 -2.09 -13.94 -2.07
CA THR A 624 -3.34 -13.81 -2.86
C THR A 624 -4.41 -14.80 -2.40
N LEU A 625 -4.03 -15.96 -1.88
CA LEU A 625 -4.95 -16.93 -1.25
C LEU A 625 -5.75 -16.33 -0.08
N HIS A 626 -5.24 -15.27 0.54
CA HIS A 626 -5.91 -14.60 1.66
C HIS A 626 -6.79 -13.43 1.23
N TRP A 627 -6.81 -13.04 -0.05
CA TRP A 627 -7.67 -11.95 -0.52
C TRP A 627 -9.17 -12.16 -0.25
N PRO A 628 -9.76 -13.38 -0.41
CA PRO A 628 -11.17 -13.60 -0.09
C PRO A 628 -11.50 -13.28 1.38
N VAL A 629 -10.66 -13.72 2.32
CA VAL A 629 -10.88 -13.44 3.75
C VAL A 629 -10.63 -11.98 4.09
N THR A 630 -9.63 -11.33 3.48
CA THR A 630 -9.40 -9.90 3.73
C THR A 630 -10.49 -9.03 3.11
N VAL A 631 -11.10 -9.42 1.98
CA VAL A 631 -12.28 -8.74 1.44
C VAL A 631 -13.47 -8.85 2.38
N THR A 632 -13.70 -10.03 2.93
CA THR A 632 -14.77 -10.24 3.93
C THR A 632 -14.55 -9.38 5.19
N ARG A 633 -13.29 -9.25 5.64
CA ARG A 633 -12.90 -8.48 6.83
C ARG A 633 -12.94 -6.97 6.62
N LEU A 634 -12.37 -6.49 5.52
CA LEU A 634 -11.97 -5.09 5.32
C LEU A 634 -12.73 -4.39 4.17
N GLY A 635 -13.56 -5.10 3.42
CA GLY A 635 -14.19 -4.59 2.19
C GLY A 635 -13.32 -4.81 0.95
N PRO A 636 -13.70 -4.25 -0.22
CA PRO A 636 -13.02 -4.50 -1.49
C PRO A 636 -11.50 -4.21 -1.47
N LEU A 637 -10.69 -4.99 -2.20
CA LEU A 637 -9.23 -4.85 -2.27
C LEU A 637 -8.78 -3.43 -2.66
N THR A 638 -9.59 -2.74 -3.47
CA THR A 638 -9.31 -1.40 -3.97
C THR A 638 -9.25 -0.33 -2.87
N GLU A 639 -9.88 -0.58 -1.73
CA GLU A 639 -10.03 0.42 -0.67
C GLU A 639 -8.81 0.56 0.26
N TYR A 640 -7.90 -0.40 0.23
CA TYR A 640 -6.69 -0.42 1.08
C TYR A 640 -5.42 -0.73 0.28
N THR A 641 -5.37 -0.27 -0.97
CA THR A 641 -4.16 -0.35 -1.80
C THR A 641 -3.12 0.68 -1.39
N ALA A 642 -1.85 0.39 -1.64
CA ALA A 642 -0.74 1.31 -1.36
C ALA A 642 -0.59 2.47 -2.37
N TYR A 643 -1.26 2.43 -3.54
CA TYR A 643 -1.13 3.45 -4.61
C TYR A 643 -1.22 4.91 -4.14
N PRO A 644 -2.21 5.31 -3.30
CA PRO A 644 -2.33 6.71 -2.89
C PRO A 644 -1.17 7.19 -2.04
N TYR A 645 -0.54 6.29 -1.30
CA TYR A 645 0.57 6.56 -0.38
C TYR A 645 1.90 6.57 -1.10
N GLU A 646 2.15 5.57 -1.96
CA GLU A 646 3.33 5.53 -2.84
C GLU A 646 3.44 6.77 -3.72
N GLY A 647 2.30 7.28 -4.20
CA GLY A 647 2.24 8.52 -4.97
C GLY A 647 2.74 9.76 -4.22
N LYS A 648 2.83 9.73 -2.88
CA LYS A 648 3.31 10.84 -2.04
C LYS A 648 4.83 10.81 -1.83
N PHE A 649 5.49 9.65 -1.87
CA PHE A 649 6.93 9.55 -1.66
C PHE A 649 7.76 10.47 -2.59
N PRO A 650 7.45 10.60 -3.91
CA PRO A 650 8.18 11.54 -4.76
C PRO A 650 8.04 13.01 -4.36
N ALA A 651 6.97 13.40 -3.65
CA ALA A 651 6.86 14.73 -3.08
C ALA A 651 7.71 14.84 -1.82
N ILE A 652 7.61 13.86 -0.91
CA ILE A 652 8.39 13.78 0.33
C ILE A 652 9.90 13.84 0.06
N LYS A 653 10.40 13.09 -0.94
CA LYS A 653 11.81 13.12 -1.35
C LYS A 653 12.23 14.49 -1.87
N ARG A 654 11.39 15.15 -2.70
CA ARG A 654 11.67 16.50 -3.22
C ARG A 654 11.67 17.58 -2.14
N ASP A 655 10.94 17.37 -1.05
CA ASP A 655 10.93 18.29 0.09
C ASP A 655 12.21 18.23 0.92
N VAL A 656 13.12 17.31 0.61
CA VAL A 656 14.45 17.26 1.19
C VAL A 656 15.37 18.20 0.40
N THR A 657 15.41 19.47 0.78
CA THR A 657 16.26 20.49 0.12
C THR A 657 17.61 20.68 0.79
N SER A 658 17.82 20.13 1.99
CA SER A 658 19.07 20.20 2.73
C SER A 658 19.25 18.97 3.62
N THR A 659 20.51 18.62 3.88
CA THR A 659 20.92 17.49 4.72
C THR A 659 20.72 17.73 6.22
N LYS A 660 20.52 18.99 6.63
CA LYS A 660 20.24 19.41 8.02
C LYS A 660 18.73 19.55 8.24
N GLY A 661 18.20 19.04 9.35
CA GLY A 661 16.78 19.23 9.70
C GLY A 661 15.79 18.60 8.71
N THR A 662 16.16 17.50 8.04
CA THR A 662 15.36 16.93 6.95
C THR A 662 13.94 16.54 7.36
N SER A 663 13.76 15.90 8.52
CA SER A 663 12.44 15.54 9.03
C SER A 663 11.54 16.77 9.25
N GLN A 664 12.12 17.88 9.73
CA GLN A 664 11.43 19.14 9.95
C GLN A 664 10.97 19.74 8.62
N GLN A 665 11.90 19.89 7.66
CA GLN A 665 11.62 20.42 6.33
C GLN A 665 10.45 19.70 5.63
N VAL A 666 10.44 18.37 5.68
CA VAL A 666 9.39 17.54 5.08
C VAL A 666 8.05 17.78 5.77
N MET A 667 8.01 17.75 7.11
CA MET A 667 6.78 17.95 7.87
C MET A 667 6.21 19.37 7.67
N GLU A 668 7.06 20.40 7.73
CA GLU A 668 6.64 21.80 7.52
C GLU A 668 6.01 21.99 6.14
N ARG A 669 6.67 21.48 5.08
CA ARG A 669 6.14 21.56 3.71
C ARG A 669 4.87 20.73 3.52
N ALA A 670 4.75 19.59 4.20
CA ALA A 670 3.53 18.79 4.17
C ALA A 670 2.36 19.57 4.77
N LEU A 671 2.52 20.14 5.97
CA LEU A 671 1.50 20.98 6.62
C LEU A 671 1.15 22.22 5.78
N LEU A 672 2.15 22.92 5.23
CA LEU A 672 1.91 24.06 4.34
C LEU A 672 1.07 23.67 3.11
N ARG A 673 1.32 22.52 2.48
CA ARG A 673 0.51 22.04 1.33
C ARG A 673 -0.92 21.70 1.69
N GLU A 674 -1.19 21.32 2.94
CA GLU A 674 -2.55 21.06 3.41
C GLU A 674 -3.31 22.35 3.69
N MET A 675 -2.60 23.35 4.21
CA MET A 675 -3.21 24.56 4.72
C MET A 675 -3.32 25.72 3.71
N LEU A 676 -2.36 25.84 2.78
CA LEU A 676 -2.38 26.89 1.75
C LEU A 676 -3.64 26.87 0.86
N PRO A 677 -4.22 25.70 0.46
CA PRO A 677 -5.49 25.69 -0.26
C PRO A 677 -6.66 26.28 0.55
N ILE A 678 -6.70 26.06 1.86
CA ILE A 678 -7.76 26.59 2.75
C ILE A 678 -7.59 28.11 2.84
N ALA A 679 -6.36 28.59 3.04
CA ALA A 679 -6.05 30.00 3.00
C ALA A 679 -6.41 30.64 1.66
N ALA A 680 -6.13 29.94 0.55
CA ALA A 680 -6.46 30.39 -0.80
C ALA A 680 -7.97 30.55 -1.00
N GLU A 681 -8.76 29.58 -0.54
CA GLU A 681 -10.23 29.62 -0.63
C GLU A 681 -10.85 30.80 0.12
N GLU A 682 -10.32 31.13 1.30
CA GLU A 682 -10.90 32.16 2.16
C GLU A 682 -10.42 33.58 1.88
N LEU A 683 -9.16 33.76 1.46
CA LEU A 683 -8.52 35.08 1.44
C LEU A 683 -8.40 35.69 0.04
N LEU A 684 -8.38 34.87 -1.02
CA LEU A 684 -8.04 35.35 -2.36
C LEU A 684 -9.30 35.73 -3.15
N GLN A 685 -9.21 36.85 -3.86
CA GLN A 685 -10.17 37.22 -4.90
C GLN A 685 -10.20 36.20 -6.05
N GLU A 686 -11.32 36.13 -6.78
CA GLU A 686 -11.62 35.04 -7.74
C GLU A 686 -10.46 34.74 -8.71
N ASP A 687 -9.91 35.72 -9.41
CA ASP A 687 -8.86 35.48 -10.42
C ASP A 687 -7.58 34.86 -9.81
N LEU A 688 -7.13 35.40 -8.68
CA LEU A 688 -5.93 34.96 -8.00
C LEU A 688 -6.15 33.64 -7.25
N LYS A 689 -7.35 33.45 -6.70
CA LYS A 689 -7.81 32.20 -6.08
C LYS A 689 -7.79 31.07 -7.11
N ASP A 690 -8.39 31.30 -8.27
CA ASP A 690 -8.42 30.35 -9.37
C ASP A 690 -7.00 29.95 -9.79
N PHE A 691 -6.12 30.92 -10.00
CA PHE A 691 -4.72 30.67 -10.36
C PHE A 691 -3.99 29.86 -9.27
N THR A 692 -4.12 30.27 -8.02
CA THR A 692 -3.43 29.65 -6.87
C THR A 692 -3.91 28.23 -6.63
N LEU A 693 -5.22 28.01 -6.61
CA LEU A 693 -5.82 26.68 -6.52
C LEU A 693 -5.40 25.83 -7.71
N LYS A 694 -5.41 26.35 -8.95
CA LYS A 694 -4.90 25.63 -10.13
C LYS A 694 -3.43 25.21 -9.98
N ILE A 695 -2.57 25.98 -9.30
CA ILE A 695 -1.16 25.62 -9.04
C ILE A 695 -1.04 24.54 -7.96
N LEU A 696 -1.74 24.72 -6.84
CA LEU A 696 -1.73 23.77 -5.72
C LEU A 696 -2.31 22.44 -6.19
N GLU A 697 -3.46 22.49 -6.86
CA GLU A 697 -4.17 21.35 -7.42
C GLU A 697 -3.54 20.79 -8.68
N ARG A 698 -2.64 21.52 -9.39
CA ARG A 698 -2.09 21.16 -10.71
C ARG A 698 -1.73 19.69 -10.69
N LYS A 699 -2.67 18.92 -11.25
CA LYS A 699 -2.68 17.47 -11.20
C LYS A 699 -1.42 17.06 -11.94
N LYS A 700 -0.46 16.41 -11.26
CA LYS A 700 0.30 15.38 -11.97
C LYS A 700 -0.80 14.53 -12.61
N ARG A 701 -0.79 14.45 -13.95
CA ARG A 701 -1.74 13.71 -14.81
C ARG A 701 -2.47 12.66 -14.00
N LYS A 702 -3.81 12.72 -13.91
CA LYS A 702 -4.70 11.78 -13.20
C LYS A 702 -3.89 10.61 -12.63
N LEU A 703 -3.37 10.75 -11.41
CA LEU A 703 -2.99 9.57 -10.64
C LEU A 703 -4.31 8.82 -10.55
N ALA A 704 -4.50 7.85 -11.44
CA ALA A 704 -5.67 7.03 -11.43
C ALA A 704 -5.59 6.24 -10.11
N CYS A 705 -6.24 6.76 -9.08
CA CYS A 705 -7.00 5.89 -8.21
C CYS A 705 -7.78 4.98 -9.14
N PRO A 706 -7.72 3.66 -9.04
CA PRO A 706 -8.48 2.78 -9.92
C PRO A 706 -9.96 3.19 -9.81
N PRO A 707 -10.56 3.87 -10.81
CA PRO A 707 -11.96 4.22 -10.72
C PRO A 707 -12.75 3.03 -11.23
N GLU A 708 -13.86 2.80 -10.54
CA GLU A 708 -14.97 1.90 -10.88
C GLU A 708 -15.14 1.68 -12.39
N VAL A 709 -15.37 0.43 -12.77
CA VAL A 709 -16.16 0.13 -13.97
C VAL A 709 -17.57 0.68 -13.71
N ARG A 710 -17.78 1.98 -13.98
CA ARG A 710 -19.12 2.56 -13.96
C ARG A 710 -19.92 1.87 -15.05
N GLY A 711 -21.06 1.29 -14.67
CA GLY A 711 -22.06 0.83 -15.61
C GLY A 711 -22.36 1.95 -16.60
N ALA A 712 -22.14 1.68 -17.88
CA ALA A 712 -22.49 2.60 -18.95
C ALA A 712 -23.98 2.94 -18.84
N ARG A 713 -24.31 4.23 -18.90
CA ARG A 713 -25.69 4.68 -19.13
C ARG A 713 -26.18 4.04 -20.43
N LYS A 714 -27.43 3.56 -20.38
CA LYS A 714 -28.18 3.08 -21.54
C LYS A 714 -28.10 4.12 -22.66
N GLU A 715 -27.96 3.60 -23.88
CA GLU A 715 -27.98 4.29 -25.17
C GLU A 715 -26.64 4.92 -25.58
N GLU A 716 -25.75 4.10 -26.18
CA GLU A 716 -25.51 4.10 -27.63
C GLU A 716 -24.38 3.10 -28.00
N THR A 717 -24.73 2.11 -28.84
CA THR A 717 -23.86 1.14 -29.52
C THR A 717 -22.78 0.42 -28.69
N ALA A 718 -23.21 -0.31 -27.67
CA ALA A 718 -22.45 -1.47 -27.19
C ALA A 718 -22.65 -2.63 -28.18
N SER A 719 -21.57 -3.25 -28.63
CA SER A 719 -21.62 -4.58 -29.25
C SER A 719 -22.11 -5.59 -28.21
N PHE A 720 -23.40 -5.93 -28.26
CA PHE A 720 -24.01 -6.94 -27.39
C PHE A 720 -23.65 -8.35 -27.88
N PHE A 721 -23.05 -9.17 -27.02
CA PHE A 721 -22.85 -10.60 -27.25
C PHE A 721 -24.14 -11.37 -26.91
N LYS A 722 -24.62 -12.23 -27.82
CA LYS A 722 -25.77 -13.13 -27.57
C LYS A 722 -25.29 -14.49 -27.04
N TYR A 723 -26.02 -15.04 -26.08
CA TYR A 723 -25.72 -16.31 -25.40
C TYR A 723 -26.54 -17.47 -25.99
N HIS A 724 -25.92 -18.64 -26.17
CA HIS A 724 -26.63 -19.90 -26.43
C HIS A 724 -26.11 -21.04 -25.53
N LYS A 725 -27.02 -21.96 -25.15
CA LYS A 725 -26.81 -23.07 -24.19
C LYS A 725 -26.72 -24.40 -24.95
N ALA A 726 -25.70 -25.21 -24.69
CA ALA A 726 -25.62 -26.61 -25.12
C ALA A 726 -25.00 -27.48 -24.02
N VAL A 727 -25.33 -28.78 -24.02
CA VAL A 727 -24.95 -29.75 -22.99
C VAL A 727 -24.13 -30.88 -23.60
N VAL A 728 -22.96 -31.18 -23.05
CA VAL A 728 -22.10 -32.30 -23.48
C VAL A 728 -21.51 -32.99 -22.26
N ASN A 729 -21.61 -34.32 -22.19
CA ASN A 729 -21.11 -35.17 -21.10
C ASN A 729 -21.54 -34.71 -19.69
N GLY A 730 -22.78 -34.24 -19.55
CA GLY A 730 -23.34 -33.82 -18.26
C GLY A 730 -22.90 -32.44 -17.76
N TYR A 731 -22.12 -31.68 -18.53
CA TYR A 731 -21.73 -30.31 -18.20
C TYR A 731 -22.32 -29.31 -19.22
N VAL A 732 -22.83 -28.18 -18.72
CA VAL A 732 -23.39 -27.09 -19.54
C VAL A 732 -22.26 -26.15 -19.95
N ILE A 733 -22.08 -25.93 -21.26
CA ILE A 733 -21.02 -25.07 -21.81
C ILE A 733 -21.66 -23.82 -22.43
N ARG A 734 -21.06 -22.64 -22.20
CA ARG A 734 -21.45 -21.35 -22.82
C ARG A 734 -20.28 -20.78 -23.63
N SER A 735 -20.54 -20.30 -24.86
CA SER A 735 -19.54 -19.74 -25.79
C SER A 735 -19.80 -18.26 -26.15
N PHE A 736 -18.77 -17.58 -26.65
CA PHE A 736 -18.82 -16.18 -27.13
C PHE A 736 -18.53 -16.10 -28.63
N GLU A 737 -19.30 -15.31 -29.38
CA GLU A 737 -19.00 -14.98 -30.78
C GLU A 737 -19.14 -13.46 -31.00
N SER A 738 -18.11 -12.82 -31.57
CA SER A 738 -18.18 -11.41 -31.97
C SER A 738 -18.76 -11.29 -33.38
N GLN A 739 -19.97 -10.71 -33.53
CA GLN A 739 -20.48 -10.37 -34.86
C GLN A 739 -19.91 -9.01 -35.32
N LYS A 740 -19.11 -9.01 -36.40
CA LYS A 740 -18.93 -7.82 -37.24
C LYS A 740 -20.16 -7.69 -38.14
N TYR A 741 -21.06 -6.76 -37.85
CA TYR A 741 -22.04 -6.33 -38.85
C TYR A 741 -21.32 -5.48 -39.89
N LYS A 742 -21.18 -6.01 -41.12
CA LYS A 742 -20.96 -5.17 -42.30
C LYS A 742 -22.27 -4.43 -42.56
N ASN A 743 -22.22 -3.10 -42.47
CA ASN A 743 -23.31 -2.25 -42.89
C ASN A 743 -23.37 -2.28 -44.43
N THR A 744 -24.16 -3.18 -44.99
CA THR A 744 -24.57 -3.17 -46.39
C THR A 744 -26.08 -3.22 -46.41
N ASP A 745 -26.71 -2.05 -46.57
CA ASP A 745 -27.91 -1.78 -47.38
C ASP A 745 -28.19 -0.27 -47.25
N LYS A 746 -27.82 0.56 -48.24
CA LYS A 746 -28.59 0.94 -49.43
C LYS A 746 -29.98 1.52 -49.11
N LEU A 747 -30.05 2.85 -49.27
CA LEU A 747 -31.03 3.58 -50.10
C LEU A 747 -32.26 2.77 -50.55
N GLY A 748 -33.44 3.20 -50.11
CA GLY A 748 -34.71 2.78 -50.70
C GLY A 748 -35.95 3.27 -49.94
N GLN A 749 -36.41 4.46 -50.33
CA GLN A 749 -37.69 5.14 -50.01
C GLN A 749 -37.84 5.80 -48.64
#